data_AF-A0A452IKH2-F1
#
_entry.id   AF-A0A452IKH2-F1
#
_cell.length_a   1.000
_cell.length_b   1.000
_cell.length_c   1.000
_cell.angle_alpha   90.00
_cell.angle_beta   90.00
_cell.angle_gamma   90.00
#
_symmetry.space_group_name_H-M   'P 1'
#
loop_
_entity.id
_entity.type
_entity.pdbx_description
1 polymer ?
#
loop_
_entity_poly.entity_id
_entity_poly.type
_entity_poly.pdbx_seq_one_letter_code
_entity_poly.pdbx_strand_id
1 'polypeptide(L)'
;QAQSLSFHAQTMLHSQEKFYSTGAQIKLLLEIPEKIWSAMEASEYLRATHLYLLCCHLHSLLQLDSSSSRYSPILARFPILVRQVAAASHFRSTILHESKSLLKCQAVSDQAVAEALCSIMLLEDSSPRQALTDFLLARKSAVQQLLNQPHHGAGIKAQVCSLMELLTTTLYQAHALFYTLPEGVPSDPSLPCSLLFSMLETTTGQDPAGKGIKVLKEEMKLSSWFKYLPLSIVEFQPTLRTLAHPISQDYLRDTLQKWINMCNEDIRSGLVILLGYVKSLKGLAGIRDAVWELLTSESMSQNWDTVCHRLLDKPISFWEDLLRQLFLERLQTLMKEGFDSISSSSKQLLILALQELEVKSSTSAPSKHIQFEHNMALFLWSESPSDMPSDAAWVNVANHSQFAKSGLSMKAQALTPCVQSFCSALDSKLKAKVDDLLSYLPSDSPTPKEILGMQSRNSAFDRYADAGTVEELLRDHCITCIQYVLGCVREELQSAENKLKGHTDALNDAKLNAVLFMARLCQSLGELCPHLKQCILGKSGSTENVMKETRSSKKLGKGKAQEVNPMQAKWQEVKEQLLQQSLFAYQIWSSAVIKVLVHSFTKTLLLDKAGSILATATNWDEIEIQEETEMGSNVTSKIRLPVQPSWYVQCLLFSLCQEVNRVGGHALPKRTLQLLLKTCLAEVLAGYEKLVEEKQEKKEGTFPVTQNRALQLLYDLRYLNIVLTAKSEEAKTSRSKQDSRIEKVTDFLEANIDPFDLDVFTPHLNSSLNRLVQRTSVLFGLLTGAENQYTNRSNNLSSQEPHNILPLASSQIRFGLLPLSMSSSRKTKSAVKNTENQTQVGEVVINHPNLPTVLPEQGSSIVNKGFRLAEDTLKKKKKARTWFRGA
;
A
#
# COMPACT_ATOMS: atom_id res chain seq x y z
N GLN A 1 98.40 -63.56 -4.41
CA GLN A 1 97.92 -63.12 -3.09
C GLN A 1 97.51 -61.64 -3.02
N ALA A 2 98.08 -60.72 -3.83
CA ALA A 2 97.59 -59.33 -3.89
C ALA A 2 96.23 -59.16 -4.61
N GLN A 3 95.93 -59.97 -5.64
CA GLN A 3 94.62 -59.95 -6.33
C GLN A 3 93.47 -60.56 -5.50
N SER A 4 93.76 -61.51 -4.58
CA SER A 4 92.74 -62.08 -3.69
C SER A 4 92.35 -61.12 -2.56
N LEU A 5 93.28 -60.28 -2.09
CA LEU A 5 93.03 -59.23 -1.09
C LEU A 5 92.26 -58.05 -1.69
N SER A 6 92.50 -57.65 -2.95
CA SER A 6 91.69 -56.63 -3.61
C SER A 6 90.27 -57.11 -3.90
N PHE A 7 90.10 -58.39 -4.28
CA PHE A 7 88.78 -58.99 -4.49
C PHE A 7 88.00 -59.08 -3.16
N HIS A 8 88.64 -59.48 -2.05
CA HIS A 8 88.00 -59.48 -0.72
C HIS A 8 87.67 -58.07 -0.20
N ALA A 9 88.54 -57.07 -0.42
CA ALA A 9 88.27 -55.68 -0.05
C ALA A 9 87.14 -55.08 -0.89
N GLN A 10 87.07 -55.36 -2.20
CA GLN A 10 85.94 -54.98 -3.05
C GLN A 10 84.65 -55.70 -2.66
N THR A 11 84.71 -56.97 -2.28
CA THR A 11 83.53 -57.74 -1.83
C THR A 11 83.02 -57.25 -0.46
N MET A 12 83.91 -56.81 0.44
CA MET A 12 83.58 -56.20 1.74
C MET A 12 83.02 -54.78 1.60
N LEU A 13 83.59 -53.95 0.72
CA LEU A 13 83.02 -52.63 0.39
C LEU A 13 81.64 -52.77 -0.25
N HIS A 14 81.47 -53.71 -1.18
CA HIS A 14 80.21 -53.95 -1.86
C HIS A 14 79.14 -54.59 -0.94
N SER A 15 79.54 -55.33 0.10
CA SER A 15 78.61 -55.85 1.12
C SER A 15 78.25 -54.80 2.18
N GLN A 16 79.18 -53.91 2.54
CA GLN A 16 78.91 -52.74 3.38
C GLN A 16 77.99 -51.74 2.68
N GLU A 17 78.21 -51.42 1.41
CA GLU A 17 77.32 -50.56 0.62
C GLU A 17 75.91 -51.16 0.51
N LYS A 18 75.80 -52.48 0.31
CA LYS A 18 74.49 -53.17 0.33
C LYS A 18 73.83 -53.12 1.71
N PHE A 19 74.58 -53.25 2.80
CA PHE A 19 74.05 -53.14 4.15
C PHE A 19 73.56 -51.71 4.47
N TYR A 20 74.36 -50.69 4.14
CA TYR A 20 73.97 -49.29 4.32
C TYR A 20 72.81 -48.88 3.39
N SER A 21 72.76 -49.40 2.17
CA SER A 21 71.61 -49.23 1.26
C SER A 21 70.34 -49.87 1.81
N THR A 22 70.43 -51.09 2.34
CA THR A 22 69.26 -51.78 2.92
C THR A 22 68.81 -51.09 4.21
N GLY A 23 69.74 -50.63 5.06
CA GLY A 23 69.44 -49.84 6.25
C GLY A 23 68.81 -48.48 5.94
N ALA A 24 69.28 -47.80 4.89
CA ALA A 24 68.69 -46.56 4.39
C ALA A 24 67.26 -46.77 3.86
N GLN A 25 67.00 -47.86 3.15
CA GLN A 25 65.66 -48.23 2.66
C GLN A 25 64.69 -48.56 3.80
N ILE A 26 65.14 -49.31 4.82
CA ILE A 26 64.33 -49.64 6.01
C ILE A 26 64.01 -48.38 6.81
N LYS A 27 64.98 -47.49 6.97
CA LYS A 27 64.77 -46.20 7.65
C LYS A 27 63.77 -45.32 6.90
N LEU A 28 63.92 -45.21 5.58
CA LEU A 28 62.98 -44.49 4.72
C LEU A 28 61.55 -45.05 4.84
N LEU A 29 61.40 -46.38 4.85
CA LEU A 29 60.11 -47.05 5.01
C LEU A 29 59.44 -46.78 6.37
N LEU A 30 60.23 -46.60 7.44
CA LEU A 30 59.71 -46.24 8.77
C LEU A 30 59.30 -44.77 8.89
N GLU A 31 59.95 -43.86 8.16
CA GLU A 31 59.65 -42.42 8.18
C GLU A 31 58.50 -42.02 7.24
N ILE A 32 58.24 -42.79 6.18
CA ILE A 32 57.21 -42.49 5.17
C ILE A 32 55.79 -42.32 5.77
N PRO A 33 55.28 -43.19 6.67
CA PRO A 33 53.93 -43.04 7.21
C PRO A 33 53.67 -41.70 7.93
N GLU A 34 54.64 -41.20 8.71
CA GLU A 34 54.55 -39.88 9.37
C GLU A 34 54.60 -38.75 8.34
N LYS A 35 55.37 -38.91 7.27
CA LYS A 35 55.45 -37.96 6.16
C LYS A 35 54.19 -37.95 5.30
N ILE A 36 53.51 -39.09 5.15
CA ILE A 36 52.19 -39.15 4.50
C ILE A 36 51.16 -38.41 5.35
N TRP A 37 51.12 -38.64 6.68
CA TRP A 37 50.22 -37.92 7.57
C TRP A 37 50.43 -36.40 7.56
N SER A 38 51.68 -35.95 7.70
CA SER A 38 51.98 -34.50 7.64
C SER A 38 51.65 -33.87 6.29
N ALA A 39 51.83 -34.59 5.17
CA ALA A 39 51.41 -34.12 3.86
C ALA A 39 49.87 -34.05 3.73
N MET A 40 49.14 -34.99 4.35
CA MET A 40 47.67 -34.96 4.39
C MET A 40 47.14 -33.83 5.26
N GLU A 41 47.75 -33.55 6.42
CA GLU A 41 47.41 -32.39 7.27
C GLU A 41 47.67 -31.06 6.57
N ALA A 42 48.72 -31.00 5.74
CA ALA A 42 49.04 -29.84 4.91
C ALA A 42 48.20 -29.73 3.63
N SER A 43 47.23 -30.63 3.38
CA SER A 43 46.42 -30.72 2.16
C SER A 43 47.19 -30.97 0.84
N GLU A 44 48.46 -31.41 0.92
CA GLU A 44 49.31 -31.76 -0.23
C GLU A 44 49.06 -33.22 -0.68
N TYR A 45 47.90 -33.51 -1.30
CA TYR A 45 47.50 -34.90 -1.62
C TYR A 45 48.35 -35.58 -2.69
N LEU A 46 48.86 -34.83 -3.68
CA LEU A 46 49.77 -35.37 -4.69
C LEU A 46 51.08 -35.83 -4.04
N ARG A 47 51.58 -35.05 -3.08
CA ARG A 47 52.79 -35.38 -2.31
C ARG A 47 52.60 -36.64 -1.48
N ALA A 48 51.47 -36.76 -0.78
CA ALA A 48 51.10 -37.95 -0.01
C ALA A 48 51.00 -39.19 -0.92
N THR A 49 50.44 -39.02 -2.12
CA THR A 49 50.30 -40.09 -3.12
C THR A 49 51.67 -40.56 -3.64
N HIS A 50 52.58 -39.64 -3.93
CA HIS A 50 53.94 -40.00 -4.35
C HIS A 50 54.70 -40.76 -3.25
N LEU A 51 54.58 -40.34 -1.98
CA LEU A 51 55.18 -41.05 -0.85
C LEU A 51 54.58 -42.44 -0.65
N TYR A 52 53.26 -42.58 -0.87
CA TYR A 52 52.59 -43.87 -0.84
C TYR A 52 53.04 -44.80 -1.98
N LEU A 53 53.12 -44.30 -3.22
CA LEU A 53 53.62 -45.08 -4.36
C LEU A 53 55.09 -45.45 -4.19
N LEU A 54 55.90 -44.56 -3.59
CA LEU A 54 57.28 -44.86 -3.20
C LEU A 54 57.33 -45.96 -2.13
N CYS A 55 56.42 -45.94 -1.14
CA CYS A 55 56.28 -46.99 -0.14
C CYS A 55 55.99 -48.35 -0.79
N CYS A 56 55.07 -48.39 -1.76
CA CYS A 56 54.76 -49.59 -2.53
C CYS A 56 55.95 -50.06 -3.38
N HIS A 57 56.72 -49.14 -3.98
CA HIS A 57 57.92 -49.47 -4.73
C HIS A 57 59.02 -50.03 -3.82
N LEU A 58 59.27 -49.41 -2.66
CA LEU A 58 60.19 -49.91 -1.64
C LEU A 58 59.76 -51.28 -1.10
N HIS A 59 58.46 -51.51 -0.93
CA HIS A 59 57.91 -52.81 -0.55
C HIS A 59 58.24 -53.89 -1.60
N SER A 60 58.07 -53.58 -2.88
CA SER A 60 58.40 -54.49 -3.99
C SER A 60 59.93 -54.74 -4.11
N LEU A 61 60.76 -53.70 -3.91
CA LEU A 61 62.22 -53.80 -3.98
C LEU A 61 62.82 -54.58 -2.80
N LEU A 62 62.24 -54.44 -1.60
CA LEU A 62 62.65 -55.17 -0.40
C LEU A 62 62.07 -56.60 -0.35
N GLN A 63 61.31 -57.03 -1.36
CA GLN A 63 60.65 -58.34 -1.47
C GLN A 63 59.93 -58.74 -0.17
N LEU A 64 59.13 -57.81 0.35
CA LEU A 64 58.36 -57.99 1.59
C LEU A 64 57.01 -58.71 1.33
N ASP A 65 56.76 -59.17 0.10
CA ASP A 65 55.57 -59.91 -0.29
C ASP A 65 55.49 -61.25 0.45
N SER A 66 54.37 -61.50 1.12
CA SER A 66 54.12 -62.75 1.86
C SER A 66 53.97 -63.99 0.97
N SER A 67 53.90 -63.82 -0.35
CA SER A 67 53.60 -64.88 -1.32
C SER A 67 54.80 -65.41 -2.11
N SER A 68 55.93 -64.70 -2.16
CA SER A 68 57.12 -65.12 -2.90
C SER A 68 58.31 -65.27 -1.97
N SER A 69 58.77 -66.51 -1.81
CA SER A 69 59.93 -66.93 -1.01
C SER A 69 59.73 -66.91 0.51
N ARG A 70 59.52 -68.11 1.08
CA ARG A 70 59.76 -68.33 2.51
C ARG A 70 61.22 -67.95 2.79
N TYR A 71 61.42 -66.99 3.70
CA TYR A 71 62.68 -66.41 4.17
C TYR A 71 63.24 -65.23 3.35
N SER A 72 62.61 -64.06 3.46
CA SER A 72 63.34 -62.80 3.41
C SER A 72 64.15 -62.65 4.72
N PRO A 73 65.49 -62.57 4.68
CA PRO A 73 66.33 -62.44 5.88
C PRO A 73 66.10 -61.11 6.63
N ILE A 74 65.44 -60.14 5.98
CA ILE A 74 65.11 -58.82 6.51
C ILE A 74 63.86 -58.88 7.40
N LEU A 75 62.82 -59.63 7.00
CA LEU A 75 61.59 -59.81 7.78
C LEU A 75 61.81 -60.56 9.09
N ALA A 76 62.75 -61.52 9.10
CA ALA A 76 63.15 -62.23 10.33
C ALA A 76 63.84 -61.30 11.35
N ARG A 77 64.49 -60.22 10.87
CA ARG A 77 65.25 -59.28 11.71
C ARG A 77 64.43 -58.04 12.08
N PHE A 78 63.41 -57.68 11.30
CA PHE A 78 62.51 -56.55 11.56
C PHE A 78 61.03 -56.88 11.24
N PRO A 79 60.31 -57.60 12.13
CA PRO A 79 58.89 -57.93 11.94
C PRO A 79 57.96 -56.71 11.87
N ILE A 80 58.41 -55.58 12.41
CA ILE A 80 57.66 -54.32 12.47
C ILE A 80 57.33 -53.78 11.06
N LEU A 81 58.10 -54.17 10.05
CA LEU A 81 57.91 -53.76 8.65
C LEU A 81 56.59 -54.29 8.07
N VAL A 82 56.14 -55.49 8.48
CA VAL A 82 54.85 -56.04 8.05
C VAL A 82 53.69 -55.19 8.57
N ARG A 83 53.77 -54.74 9.83
CA ARG A 83 52.77 -53.88 10.45
C ARG A 83 52.75 -52.49 9.80
N GLN A 84 53.91 -51.95 9.44
CA GLN A 84 54.02 -50.64 8.79
C GLN A 84 53.51 -50.66 7.35
N VAL A 85 53.76 -51.73 6.60
CA VAL A 85 53.17 -51.91 5.26
C VAL A 85 51.65 -52.10 5.34
N ALA A 86 51.16 -52.84 6.34
CA ALA A 86 49.71 -52.97 6.58
C ALA A 86 49.08 -51.60 6.92
N ALA A 87 49.73 -50.79 7.76
CA ALA A 87 49.31 -49.42 8.02
C ALA A 87 49.35 -48.55 6.76
N ALA A 88 50.39 -48.71 5.91
CA ALA A 88 50.51 -48.04 4.62
C ALA A 88 49.29 -48.29 3.71
N SER A 89 48.72 -49.51 3.74
CA SER A 89 47.58 -49.88 2.89
C SER A 89 46.30 -49.06 3.14
N HIS A 90 46.06 -48.62 4.38
CA HIS A 90 44.89 -47.80 4.73
C HIS A 90 44.99 -46.36 4.19
N PHE A 91 46.21 -45.84 3.99
CA PHE A 91 46.39 -44.49 3.44
C PHE A 91 45.87 -44.37 2.02
N ARG A 92 45.86 -45.46 1.23
CA ARG A 92 45.26 -45.44 -0.11
C ARG A 92 43.79 -45.01 -0.07
N SER A 93 42.99 -45.63 0.80
CA SER A 93 41.58 -45.29 0.95
C SER A 93 41.38 -43.90 1.55
N THR A 94 42.22 -43.51 2.52
CA THR A 94 42.10 -42.20 3.16
C THR A 94 42.48 -41.07 2.21
N ILE A 95 43.57 -41.19 1.44
CA ILE A 95 43.97 -40.21 0.43
C ILE A 95 42.89 -40.08 -0.65
N LEU A 96 42.30 -41.19 -1.10
CA LEU A 96 41.18 -41.16 -2.07
C LEU A 96 39.92 -40.50 -1.50
N HIS A 97 39.59 -40.78 -0.24
CA HIS A 97 38.46 -40.14 0.42
C HIS A 97 38.67 -38.64 0.58
N GLU A 98 39.82 -38.21 1.11
CA GLU A 98 40.15 -36.81 1.34
C GLU A 98 40.29 -36.02 0.03
N SER A 99 40.90 -36.60 -1.01
CA SER A 99 40.97 -35.97 -2.34
C SER A 99 39.58 -35.79 -2.96
N LYS A 100 38.71 -36.81 -2.93
CA LYS A 100 37.31 -36.71 -3.40
C LYS A 100 36.48 -35.75 -2.54
N SER A 101 36.80 -35.62 -1.26
CA SER A 101 36.20 -34.64 -0.36
C SER A 101 36.62 -33.21 -0.72
N LEU A 102 37.90 -32.98 -1.01
CA LEU A 102 38.42 -31.67 -1.45
C LEU A 102 37.76 -31.21 -2.77
N LEU A 103 37.43 -32.12 -3.70
CA LEU A 103 36.70 -31.77 -4.92
C LEU A 103 35.29 -31.19 -4.66
N LYS A 104 34.72 -31.41 -3.47
CA LYS A 104 33.42 -30.83 -3.07
C LYS A 104 33.55 -29.40 -2.52
N CYS A 105 34.74 -28.97 -2.12
CA CYS A 105 34.97 -27.69 -1.44
C CYS A 105 34.97 -26.50 -2.41
N GLN A 106 34.34 -25.39 -2.00
CA GLN A 106 34.12 -24.19 -2.81
C GLN A 106 35.39 -23.34 -3.02
N ALA A 107 36.21 -23.15 -1.98
CA ALA A 107 37.35 -22.24 -1.98
C ALA A 107 38.71 -22.99 -2.05
N VAL A 108 38.96 -23.67 -3.17
CA VAL A 108 40.19 -24.43 -3.38
C VAL A 108 40.92 -23.87 -4.59
N SER A 109 42.24 -23.74 -4.49
CA SER A 109 43.07 -23.28 -5.61
C SER A 109 43.05 -24.28 -6.76
N ASP A 110 43.15 -23.79 -7.99
CA ASP A 110 43.18 -24.63 -9.20
C ASP A 110 44.29 -25.69 -9.13
N GLN A 111 45.42 -25.33 -8.51
CA GLN A 111 46.55 -26.21 -8.25
C GLN A 111 46.21 -27.37 -7.31
N ALA A 112 45.54 -27.10 -6.18
CA ALA A 112 45.17 -28.16 -5.23
C ALA A 112 44.10 -29.10 -5.83
N VAL A 113 43.20 -28.59 -6.68
CA VAL A 113 42.25 -29.43 -7.43
C VAL A 113 42.98 -30.29 -8.47
N ALA A 114 43.95 -29.73 -9.20
CA ALA A 114 44.79 -30.48 -10.13
C ALA A 114 45.55 -31.60 -9.42
N GLU A 115 46.15 -31.30 -8.27
CA GLU A 115 46.88 -32.26 -7.44
C GLU A 115 45.99 -33.38 -6.90
N ALA A 116 44.77 -33.06 -6.47
CA ALA A 116 43.78 -34.03 -6.03
C ALA A 116 43.26 -34.92 -7.16
N LEU A 117 43.09 -34.38 -8.38
CA LEU A 117 42.70 -35.19 -9.54
C LEU A 117 43.86 -36.08 -10.01
N CYS A 118 45.10 -35.57 -9.98
CA CYS A 118 46.29 -36.36 -10.29
C CYS A 118 46.49 -37.50 -9.28
N SER A 119 46.26 -37.27 -7.98
CA SER A 119 46.33 -38.33 -6.98
C SER A 119 45.27 -39.41 -7.19
N ILE A 120 44.04 -39.03 -7.54
CA ILE A 120 42.97 -39.97 -7.89
C ILE A 120 43.37 -40.79 -9.13
N MET A 121 43.87 -40.13 -10.18
CA MET A 121 44.30 -40.81 -11.42
C MET A 121 45.45 -41.79 -11.19
N LEU A 122 46.44 -41.42 -10.38
CA LEU A 122 47.59 -42.27 -10.05
C LEU A 122 47.23 -43.47 -9.15
N LEU A 123 46.23 -43.34 -8.29
CA LEU A 123 45.80 -44.42 -7.41
C LEU A 123 44.76 -45.33 -8.08
N GLU A 124 43.73 -44.79 -8.75
CA GLU A 124 42.63 -45.56 -9.35
C GLU A 124 42.88 -45.97 -10.82
N ASP A 125 44.04 -45.64 -11.40
CA ASP A 125 44.39 -45.90 -12.80
C ASP A 125 43.36 -45.28 -13.79
N SER A 126 42.71 -44.17 -13.41
CA SER A 126 41.60 -43.57 -14.15
C SER A 126 42.06 -42.70 -15.34
N SER A 127 41.21 -42.63 -16.39
CA SER A 127 41.48 -41.77 -17.56
C SER A 127 41.12 -40.31 -17.27
N PRO A 128 41.70 -39.32 -17.98
CA PRO A 128 41.32 -37.91 -17.85
C PRO A 128 39.81 -37.65 -18.05
N ARG A 129 39.16 -38.44 -18.92
CA ARG A 129 37.70 -38.39 -19.13
C ARG A 129 36.93 -38.85 -17.90
N GLN A 130 37.40 -39.91 -17.23
CA GLN A 130 36.80 -40.41 -16.00
C GLN A 130 37.00 -39.41 -14.86
N ALA A 131 38.19 -38.80 -14.75
CA ALA A 131 38.49 -37.76 -13.77
C ALA A 131 37.59 -36.51 -13.94
N LEU A 132 37.28 -36.12 -15.18
CA LEU A 132 36.30 -35.06 -15.47
C LEU A 132 34.90 -35.44 -14.97
N THR A 133 34.42 -36.64 -15.24
CA THR A 133 33.12 -37.10 -14.71
C THR A 133 33.10 -37.16 -13.19
N ASP A 134 34.17 -37.66 -12.56
CA ASP A 134 34.25 -37.75 -11.10
C ASP A 134 34.29 -36.35 -10.46
N PHE A 135 34.99 -35.40 -11.08
CA PHE A 135 34.98 -33.98 -10.69
C PHE A 135 33.57 -33.39 -10.76
N LEU A 136 32.89 -33.54 -11.91
CA LEU A 136 31.54 -33.00 -12.10
C LEU A 136 30.50 -33.66 -11.18
N LEU A 137 30.62 -34.96 -10.92
CA LEU A 137 29.79 -35.66 -9.94
C LEU A 137 30.04 -35.19 -8.51
N ALA A 138 31.30 -34.96 -8.12
CA ALA A 138 31.65 -34.39 -6.82
C ALA A 138 31.04 -32.98 -6.67
N ARG A 139 31.18 -32.13 -7.69
CA ARG A 139 30.58 -30.78 -7.73
C ARG A 139 29.05 -30.82 -7.70
N LYS A 140 28.41 -31.77 -8.40
CA LYS A 140 26.95 -31.98 -8.32
C LYS A 140 26.53 -32.37 -6.89
N SER A 141 27.27 -33.27 -6.25
CA SER A 141 26.97 -33.66 -4.87
C SER A 141 27.12 -32.49 -3.89
N ALA A 142 28.09 -31.59 -4.12
CA ALA A 142 28.25 -30.37 -3.34
C ALA A 142 27.06 -29.40 -3.54
N VAL A 143 26.57 -29.24 -4.78
CA VAL A 143 25.33 -28.49 -5.07
C VAL A 143 24.15 -29.06 -4.28
N GLN A 144 23.96 -30.39 -4.32
CA GLN A 144 22.87 -31.04 -3.58
C GLN A 144 23.02 -30.91 -2.06
N GLN A 145 24.25 -30.95 -1.54
CA GLN A 145 24.51 -30.71 -0.11
C GLN A 145 24.14 -29.29 0.31
N LEU A 146 24.51 -28.28 -0.49
CA LEU A 146 24.15 -26.88 -0.22
C LEU A 146 22.64 -26.63 -0.27
N LEU A 147 21.91 -27.34 -1.13
CA LEU A 147 20.46 -27.21 -1.26
C LEU A 147 19.69 -27.96 -0.16
N ASN A 148 20.16 -29.16 0.23
CA ASN A 148 19.44 -30.04 1.16
C ASN A 148 19.82 -29.86 2.63
N GLN A 149 21.01 -29.34 2.92
CA GLN A 149 21.47 -29.06 4.28
C GLN A 149 21.62 -27.56 4.47
N PRO A 150 20.58 -26.84 4.91
CA PRO A 150 20.75 -25.45 5.30
C PRO A 150 21.72 -25.42 6.48
N HIS A 151 22.98 -25.06 6.23
CA HIS A 151 24.02 -25.01 7.25
C HIS A 151 23.47 -24.25 8.46
N HIS A 152 23.35 -24.93 9.61
CA HIS A 152 22.82 -24.37 10.84
C HIS A 152 23.73 -23.20 11.28
N GLY A 153 23.41 -21.99 10.83
CA GLY A 153 24.19 -20.77 11.06
C GLY A 153 24.34 -19.84 9.85
N ALA A 154 24.29 -20.35 8.61
CA ALA A 154 24.41 -19.51 7.41
C ALA A 154 23.03 -19.09 6.88
N GLY A 155 22.79 -17.79 6.75
CA GLY A 155 21.54 -17.27 6.19
C GLY A 155 21.32 -17.68 4.73
N ILE A 156 20.07 -17.73 4.27
CA ILE A 156 19.68 -18.10 2.89
C ILE A 156 20.50 -17.31 1.84
N LYS A 157 20.75 -16.03 2.11
CA LYS A 157 21.63 -15.18 1.30
C LYS A 157 23.01 -15.81 1.05
N ALA A 158 23.66 -16.30 2.09
CA ALA A 158 24.98 -16.92 1.99
C ALA A 158 24.92 -18.25 1.21
N GLN A 159 23.87 -19.04 1.42
CA GLN A 159 23.68 -20.32 0.70
C GLN A 159 23.51 -20.11 -0.81
N VAL A 160 22.70 -19.12 -1.22
CA VAL A 160 22.53 -18.78 -2.64
C VAL A 160 23.83 -18.24 -3.24
N CYS A 161 24.58 -17.41 -2.51
CA CYS A 161 25.88 -16.93 -2.97
C CYS A 161 26.88 -18.09 -3.10
N SER A 162 26.93 -19.00 -2.13
CA SER A 162 27.79 -20.19 -2.17
C SER A 162 27.48 -21.10 -3.34
N LEU A 163 26.20 -21.26 -3.68
CA LEU A 163 25.77 -22.01 -4.84
C LEU A 163 26.26 -21.36 -6.15
N MET A 164 26.11 -20.04 -6.28
CA MET A 164 26.56 -19.31 -7.47
C MET A 164 28.08 -19.33 -7.61
N GLU A 165 28.80 -19.17 -6.50
CA GLU A 165 30.26 -19.28 -6.47
C GLU A 165 30.72 -20.70 -6.84
N LEU A 166 30.05 -21.75 -6.35
CA LEU A 166 30.36 -23.13 -6.72
C LEU A 166 30.18 -23.40 -8.22
N LEU A 167 29.10 -22.91 -8.84
CA LEU A 167 28.86 -23.07 -10.28
C LEU A 167 29.93 -22.33 -11.11
N THR A 168 30.22 -21.10 -10.70
CA THR A 168 31.20 -20.23 -11.38
C THR A 168 32.61 -20.82 -11.28
N THR A 169 33.05 -21.18 -10.07
CA THR A 169 34.35 -21.83 -9.85
C THR A 169 34.46 -23.17 -10.56
N THR A 170 33.38 -23.96 -10.66
CA THR A 170 33.40 -25.22 -11.40
C THR A 170 33.72 -25.02 -12.88
N LEU A 171 33.17 -23.99 -13.52
CA LEU A 171 33.46 -23.68 -14.93
C LEU A 171 34.87 -23.11 -15.11
N TYR A 172 35.33 -22.21 -14.23
CA TYR A 172 36.71 -21.73 -14.26
C TYR A 172 37.73 -22.86 -14.06
N GLN A 173 37.49 -23.76 -13.10
CA GLN A 173 38.35 -24.92 -12.86
C GLN A 173 38.29 -25.94 -13.98
N ALA A 174 37.10 -26.18 -14.58
CA ALA A 174 36.99 -27.03 -15.75
C ALA A 174 37.82 -26.50 -16.92
N HIS A 175 37.83 -25.18 -17.13
CA HIS A 175 38.70 -24.51 -18.10
C HIS A 175 40.17 -24.67 -17.73
N ALA A 176 40.58 -24.32 -16.51
CA ALA A 176 41.98 -24.38 -16.09
C ALA A 176 42.58 -25.79 -16.16
N LEU A 177 41.80 -26.82 -15.84
CA LEU A 177 42.26 -28.20 -15.70
C LEU A 177 42.19 -28.98 -17.02
N PHE A 178 41.07 -28.91 -17.74
CA PHE A 178 40.77 -29.83 -18.84
C PHE A 178 40.79 -29.17 -20.22
N TYR A 179 40.75 -27.83 -20.32
CA TYR A 179 40.82 -27.15 -21.60
C TYR A 179 42.25 -27.14 -22.15
N THR A 180 42.38 -27.51 -23.42
CA THR A 180 43.63 -27.46 -24.18
C THR A 180 43.44 -26.51 -25.36
N LEU A 181 44.38 -25.58 -25.51
CA LEU A 181 44.33 -24.56 -26.55
C LEU A 181 44.60 -25.21 -27.92
N PRO A 182 43.79 -24.93 -28.96
CA PRO A 182 44.09 -25.39 -30.32
C PRO A 182 45.46 -24.90 -30.80
N GLU A 183 46.18 -25.73 -31.55
CA GLU A 183 47.47 -25.36 -32.14
C GLU A 183 47.34 -24.05 -32.97
N GLY A 184 48.05 -22.99 -32.57
CA GLY A 184 48.16 -21.72 -33.32
C GLY A 184 47.54 -20.47 -32.69
N VAL A 185 46.92 -20.54 -31.50
CA VAL A 185 46.40 -19.35 -30.79
C VAL A 185 47.41 -18.88 -29.73
N PRO A 186 47.73 -17.57 -29.60
CA PRO A 186 48.63 -17.09 -28.57
C PRO A 186 48.04 -17.32 -27.16
N SER A 187 48.86 -17.86 -26.26
CA SER A 187 48.48 -18.06 -24.85
C SER A 187 48.27 -16.71 -24.16
N ASP A 188 47.07 -16.48 -23.63
CA ASP A 188 46.79 -15.33 -22.80
C ASP A 188 47.33 -15.57 -21.37
N PRO A 189 48.28 -14.77 -20.85
CA PRO A 189 48.88 -14.96 -19.54
C PRO A 189 47.89 -14.78 -18.38
N SER A 190 46.68 -14.28 -18.63
CA SER A 190 45.64 -14.06 -17.63
C SER A 190 44.75 -15.28 -17.33
N LEU A 191 44.81 -16.34 -18.15
CA LEU A 191 43.94 -17.53 -18.03
C LEU A 191 44.77 -18.83 -18.04
N PRO A 192 44.99 -19.48 -16.88
CA PRO A 192 45.66 -20.78 -16.86
C PRO A 192 44.84 -21.81 -17.65
N CYS A 193 45.52 -22.63 -18.45
CA CYS A 193 44.95 -23.73 -19.22
C CYS A 193 45.84 -24.96 -19.08
N SER A 194 45.26 -26.16 -19.24
CA SER A 194 46.00 -27.42 -19.28
C SER A 194 46.81 -27.74 -18.01
N LEU A 195 46.38 -27.23 -16.86
CA LEU A 195 47.10 -27.40 -15.58
C LEU A 195 47.23 -28.89 -15.21
N LEU A 196 46.18 -29.68 -15.39
CA LEU A 196 46.20 -31.13 -15.14
C LEU A 196 47.24 -31.83 -16.02
N PHE A 197 47.31 -31.50 -17.31
CA PHE A 197 48.26 -32.10 -18.24
C PHE A 197 49.70 -31.68 -17.93
N SER A 198 49.93 -30.40 -17.60
CA SER A 198 51.27 -29.93 -17.16
C SER A 198 51.72 -30.58 -15.84
N MET A 199 50.80 -30.82 -14.91
CA MET A 199 51.09 -31.51 -13.65
C MET A 199 51.34 -33.00 -13.86
N LEU A 200 50.59 -33.65 -14.75
CA LEU A 200 50.86 -35.04 -15.14
C LEU A 200 52.21 -35.17 -15.86
N GLU A 201 52.56 -34.26 -16.77
CA GLU A 201 53.86 -34.24 -17.45
C GLU A 201 55.03 -34.02 -16.47
N THR A 202 54.90 -33.10 -15.52
CA THR A 202 55.95 -32.85 -14.50
C THR A 202 56.11 -33.99 -13.49
N THR A 203 55.09 -34.83 -13.32
CA THR A 203 55.10 -35.97 -12.38
C THR A 203 55.43 -37.30 -13.03
N THR A 204 55.11 -37.48 -14.31
CA THR A 204 55.27 -38.75 -15.05
C THR A 204 56.28 -38.68 -16.21
N GLY A 205 56.74 -37.48 -16.58
CA GLY A 205 57.61 -37.25 -17.73
C GLY A 205 59.05 -37.74 -17.53
N GLN A 206 59.51 -38.55 -18.50
CA GLN A 206 60.90 -39.02 -18.62
C GLN A 206 61.72 -38.08 -19.50
N ASP A 207 61.97 -36.85 -19.06
CA ASP A 207 62.84 -35.92 -19.79
C ASP A 207 64.16 -35.70 -19.00
N PRO A 208 65.35 -35.77 -19.65
CA PRO A 208 66.65 -35.65 -18.97
C PRO A 208 66.93 -34.22 -18.44
N ALA A 209 66.02 -33.27 -18.68
CA ALA A 209 66.15 -31.87 -18.31
C ALA A 209 65.53 -31.52 -16.94
N GLY A 210 65.91 -32.24 -15.87
CA GLY A 210 65.94 -31.73 -14.49
C GLY A 210 64.71 -31.04 -13.85
N LYS A 211 63.53 -31.05 -14.48
CA LYS A 211 62.30 -30.36 -14.04
C LYS A 211 61.22 -31.28 -13.45
N GLY A 212 61.52 -32.56 -13.22
CA GLY A 212 60.61 -33.48 -12.53
C GLY A 212 60.59 -33.21 -11.01
N ILE A 213 59.41 -33.26 -10.40
CA ILE A 213 59.26 -33.16 -8.93
C ILE A 213 59.94 -34.40 -8.31
N LYS A 214 61.15 -34.23 -7.79
CA LYS A 214 61.84 -35.30 -7.05
C LYS A 214 61.04 -35.61 -5.79
N VAL A 215 60.56 -36.84 -5.66
CA VAL A 215 59.71 -37.35 -4.56
C VAL A 215 60.38 -37.26 -3.17
N LEU A 216 61.64 -36.83 -3.09
CA LEU A 216 62.34 -36.58 -1.83
C LEU A 216 62.71 -35.09 -1.78
N LYS A 217 62.01 -34.32 -0.92
CA LYS A 217 62.29 -32.88 -0.65
C LYS A 217 63.78 -32.71 -0.30
N GLU A 218 64.33 -31.52 -0.54
CA GLU A 218 65.72 -31.15 -0.20
C GLU A 218 66.09 -31.46 1.27
N GLU A 219 65.12 -31.49 2.17
CA GLU A 219 65.27 -31.91 3.56
C GLU A 219 65.84 -33.32 3.75
N MET A 220 65.46 -34.29 2.90
CA MET A 220 65.98 -35.66 2.98
C MET A 220 67.39 -35.77 2.40
N LYS A 221 67.77 -34.88 1.47
CA LYS A 221 69.12 -34.84 0.88
C LYS A 221 70.20 -34.42 1.88
N LEU A 222 69.81 -33.75 2.97
CA LEU A 222 70.72 -33.31 4.04
C LEU A 222 71.10 -34.44 5.02
N SER A 223 70.41 -35.57 4.95
CA SER A 223 70.66 -36.68 5.85
C SER A 223 71.83 -37.54 5.36
N SER A 224 72.75 -37.89 6.28
CA SER A 224 74.00 -38.61 5.95
C SER A 224 73.77 -40.00 5.33
N TRP A 225 72.59 -40.58 5.52
CA TRP A 225 72.17 -41.87 4.96
C TRP A 225 71.63 -41.77 3.52
N PHE A 226 71.35 -40.56 3.02
CA PHE A 226 70.86 -40.32 1.66
C PHE A 226 71.85 -40.75 0.57
N LYS A 227 73.15 -40.70 0.87
CA LYS A 227 74.23 -41.11 -0.05
C LYS A 227 74.22 -42.60 -0.39
N TYR A 228 73.54 -43.41 0.41
CA TYR A 228 73.48 -44.86 0.26
C TYR A 228 72.16 -45.35 -0.35
N LEU A 229 71.25 -44.44 -0.75
CA LEU A 229 70.00 -44.79 -1.45
C LEU A 229 70.28 -45.11 -2.93
N PRO A 230 69.77 -46.24 -3.47
CA PRO A 230 69.86 -46.56 -4.89
C PRO A 230 69.21 -45.51 -5.80
N LEU A 231 69.77 -45.33 -6.99
CA LEU A 231 69.25 -44.43 -8.03
C LEU A 231 67.78 -44.73 -8.39
N SER A 232 67.37 -46.00 -8.35
CA SER A 232 65.98 -46.43 -8.56
C SER A 232 64.96 -45.82 -7.58
N ILE A 233 65.40 -45.37 -6.41
CA ILE A 233 64.55 -44.74 -5.37
C ILE A 233 64.66 -43.20 -5.43
N VAL A 234 65.83 -42.68 -5.81
CA VAL A 234 66.09 -41.24 -5.96
C VAL A 234 65.42 -40.66 -7.21
N GLU A 235 65.30 -41.46 -8.26
CA GLU A 235 64.67 -41.11 -9.54
C GLU A 235 63.27 -41.72 -9.69
N PHE A 236 62.69 -42.26 -8.62
CA PHE A 236 61.36 -42.86 -8.69
C PHE A 236 60.31 -41.85 -9.15
N GLN A 237 59.69 -42.15 -10.28
CA GLN A 237 58.53 -41.46 -10.82
C GLN A 237 57.38 -42.45 -10.95
N PRO A 238 56.16 -42.06 -10.56
CA PRO A 238 54.99 -42.91 -10.74
C PRO A 238 54.65 -43.05 -12.23
N THR A 239 54.40 -44.27 -12.69
CA THR A 239 54.00 -44.54 -14.08
C THR A 239 52.48 -44.60 -14.18
N LEU A 240 51.87 -43.77 -15.03
CA LEU A 240 50.47 -43.94 -15.41
C LEU A 240 50.31 -45.18 -16.29
N ARG A 241 49.37 -46.06 -15.95
CA ARG A 241 49.02 -47.23 -16.80
C ARG A 241 48.14 -46.85 -17.99
N THR A 242 47.43 -45.72 -17.89
CA THR A 242 46.50 -45.21 -18.91
C THR A 242 47.07 -43.93 -19.54
N LEU A 243 47.22 -43.89 -20.87
CA LEU A 243 47.75 -42.72 -21.59
C LEU A 243 46.86 -41.48 -21.39
N ALA A 244 47.45 -40.39 -20.89
CA ALA A 244 46.77 -39.12 -20.67
C ALA A 244 46.58 -38.35 -21.99
N HIS A 245 45.63 -38.79 -22.81
CA HIS A 245 45.26 -38.03 -24.01
C HIS A 245 44.43 -36.79 -23.65
N PRO A 246 44.66 -35.64 -24.29
CA PRO A 246 43.83 -34.46 -24.13
C PRO A 246 42.37 -34.76 -24.52
N ILE A 247 41.43 -34.19 -23.78
CA ILE A 247 40.00 -34.37 -24.03
C ILE A 247 39.61 -33.53 -25.25
N SER A 248 38.90 -34.13 -26.21
CA SER A 248 38.36 -33.40 -27.36
C SER A 248 37.37 -32.33 -26.89
N GLN A 249 37.43 -31.14 -27.48
CA GLN A 249 36.61 -29.99 -27.09
C GLN A 249 35.09 -30.30 -27.17
N ASP A 250 34.64 -31.05 -28.18
CA ASP A 250 33.24 -31.45 -28.32
C ASP A 250 32.75 -32.32 -27.15
N TYR A 251 33.57 -33.28 -26.72
CA TYR A 251 33.24 -34.14 -25.58
C TYR A 251 33.21 -33.36 -24.26
N LEU A 252 34.15 -32.44 -24.06
CA LEU A 252 34.19 -31.57 -22.87
C LEU A 252 32.92 -30.72 -22.81
N ARG A 253 32.56 -30.09 -23.93
CA ARG A 253 31.34 -29.30 -24.07
C ARG A 253 30.08 -30.10 -23.77
N ASP A 254 29.89 -31.24 -24.42
CA ASP A 254 28.71 -32.08 -24.24
C ASP A 254 28.55 -32.54 -22.79
N THR A 255 29.66 -32.87 -22.14
CA THR A 255 29.67 -33.33 -20.75
C THR A 255 29.34 -32.18 -19.79
N LEU A 256 29.90 -30.99 -20.01
CA LEU A 256 29.60 -29.79 -19.22
C LEU A 256 28.16 -29.33 -19.40
N GLN A 257 27.63 -29.32 -20.62
CA GLN A 257 26.25 -28.95 -20.88
C GLN A 257 25.26 -29.91 -20.21
N LYS A 258 25.53 -31.23 -20.26
CA LYS A 258 24.74 -32.22 -19.53
C LYS A 258 24.78 -31.98 -18.02
N TRP A 259 25.95 -31.68 -17.47
CA TRP A 259 26.10 -31.36 -16.05
C TRP A 259 25.32 -30.11 -15.65
N ILE A 260 25.43 -29.01 -16.41
CA ILE A 260 24.66 -27.77 -16.18
C ILE A 260 23.16 -28.07 -16.18
N ASN A 261 22.66 -28.82 -17.18
CA ASN A 261 21.24 -29.18 -17.26
C ASN A 261 20.78 -30.01 -16.07
N MET A 262 21.60 -30.97 -15.62
CA MET A 262 21.31 -31.78 -14.43
C MET A 262 21.30 -30.94 -13.14
N CYS A 263 22.25 -30.01 -12.99
CA CYS A 263 22.29 -29.10 -11.86
C CYS A 263 21.12 -28.10 -11.88
N ASN A 264 20.68 -27.63 -13.05
CA ASN A 264 19.58 -26.67 -13.15
C ASN A 264 18.27 -27.20 -12.56
N GLU A 265 17.93 -28.48 -12.78
CA GLU A 265 16.72 -29.08 -12.20
C GLU A 265 16.81 -29.24 -10.67
N ASP A 266 17.96 -29.71 -10.18
CA ASP A 266 18.24 -29.82 -8.74
C ASP A 266 18.21 -28.42 -8.08
N ILE A 267 18.79 -27.41 -8.73
CA ILE A 267 18.84 -26.03 -8.24
C ILE A 267 17.45 -25.40 -8.26
N ARG A 268 16.65 -25.58 -9.31
CA ARG A 268 15.27 -25.05 -9.37
C ARG A 268 14.44 -25.59 -8.21
N SER A 269 14.42 -26.90 -8.02
CA SER A 269 13.65 -27.52 -6.94
C SER A 269 14.14 -27.11 -5.55
N GLY A 270 15.46 -27.09 -5.33
CA GLY A 270 16.04 -26.67 -4.05
C GLY A 270 15.85 -25.17 -3.74
N LEU A 271 16.04 -24.29 -4.73
CA LEU A 271 15.88 -22.84 -4.54
C LEU A 271 14.41 -22.45 -4.33
N VAL A 272 13.44 -23.11 -4.95
CA VAL A 272 12.02 -22.86 -4.67
C VAL A 272 11.71 -23.09 -3.18
N ILE A 273 12.27 -24.16 -2.59
CA ILE A 273 12.13 -24.46 -1.16
C ILE A 273 12.84 -23.40 -0.31
N LEU A 274 14.09 -23.05 -0.65
CA LEU A 274 14.88 -22.07 0.09
C LEU A 274 14.27 -20.66 0.05
N LEU A 275 13.82 -20.21 -1.11
CA LEU A 275 13.13 -18.92 -1.29
C LEU A 275 11.75 -18.91 -0.62
N GLY A 276 11.12 -20.08 -0.45
CA GLY A 276 9.88 -20.25 0.33
C GLY A 276 10.00 -19.78 1.78
N TYR A 277 11.19 -19.81 2.39
CA TYR A 277 11.42 -19.29 3.75
C TYR A 277 11.55 -17.76 3.81
N VAL A 278 11.80 -17.08 2.69
CA VAL A 278 11.90 -15.62 2.63
C VAL A 278 10.50 -15.03 2.65
N LYS A 279 10.16 -14.26 3.69
CA LYS A 279 8.81 -13.68 3.90
C LYS A 279 8.67 -12.21 3.48
N SER A 280 9.76 -11.53 3.13
CA SER A 280 9.75 -10.10 2.80
C SER A 280 10.43 -9.83 1.47
N LEU A 281 9.91 -8.82 0.74
CA LEU A 281 10.47 -8.38 -0.53
C LEU A 281 11.86 -7.75 -0.33
N LYS A 282 12.09 -7.10 0.81
CA LYS A 282 13.41 -6.63 1.24
C LYS A 282 14.43 -7.76 1.43
N GLY A 283 13.99 -8.90 1.97
CA GLY A 283 14.83 -10.09 2.07
C GLY A 283 15.22 -10.62 0.69
N LEU A 284 14.26 -10.66 -0.24
CA LEU A 284 14.49 -11.11 -1.62
C LEU A 284 15.42 -10.15 -2.38
N ALA A 285 15.21 -8.83 -2.27
CA ALA A 285 16.09 -7.80 -2.81
C ALA A 285 17.51 -7.93 -2.26
N GLY A 286 17.65 -8.18 -0.95
CA GLY A 286 18.96 -8.37 -0.31
C GLY A 286 19.72 -9.60 -0.77
N ILE A 287 19.02 -10.66 -1.22
CA ILE A 287 19.66 -11.84 -1.84
C ILE A 287 20.07 -11.50 -3.28
N ARG A 288 19.20 -10.86 -4.08
CA ARG A 288 19.56 -10.40 -5.45
C ARG A 288 20.81 -9.52 -5.40
N ASP A 289 20.80 -8.51 -4.53
CA ASP A 289 21.90 -7.56 -4.42
C ASP A 289 23.20 -8.27 -3.98
N ALA A 290 23.11 -9.30 -3.14
CA ALA A 290 24.28 -10.11 -2.76
C ALA A 290 24.86 -10.91 -3.93
N VAL A 291 24.00 -11.53 -4.74
CA VAL A 291 24.41 -12.26 -5.94
C VAL A 291 24.99 -11.31 -6.97
N TRP A 292 24.41 -10.11 -7.10
CA TRP A 292 24.91 -9.07 -7.98
C TRP A 292 26.32 -8.62 -7.59
N GLU A 293 26.57 -8.33 -6.31
CA GLU A 293 27.90 -7.98 -5.79
C GLU A 293 28.91 -9.12 -6.03
N LEU A 294 28.50 -10.38 -5.78
CA LEU A 294 29.35 -11.56 -5.98
C LEU A 294 29.79 -11.71 -7.45
N LEU A 295 28.83 -11.68 -8.38
CA LEU A 295 29.10 -11.89 -9.80
C LEU A 295 29.80 -10.68 -10.45
N THR A 296 29.61 -9.48 -9.89
CA THR A 296 30.27 -8.24 -10.36
C THR A 296 31.67 -8.07 -9.77
N SER A 297 32.08 -8.90 -8.79
CA SER A 297 33.44 -8.91 -8.26
C SER A 297 34.47 -9.07 -9.38
N GLU A 298 35.59 -8.33 -9.29
CA GLU A 298 36.69 -8.37 -10.27
C GLU A 298 37.22 -9.80 -10.47
N SER A 299 37.23 -10.62 -9.42
CA SER A 299 37.71 -12.01 -9.46
C SER A 299 36.85 -12.96 -10.30
N MET A 300 35.56 -12.65 -10.49
CA MET A 300 34.58 -13.55 -11.14
C MET A 300 34.10 -13.02 -12.48
N SER A 301 34.04 -11.70 -12.65
CA SER A 301 33.60 -11.04 -13.87
C SER A 301 34.68 -11.01 -14.95
N GLN A 302 35.95 -10.95 -14.56
CA GLN A 302 37.06 -10.87 -15.50
C GLN A 302 37.18 -12.17 -16.28
N ASN A 303 37.12 -12.08 -17.61
CA ASN A 303 37.23 -13.19 -18.56
C ASN A 303 36.08 -14.22 -18.57
N TRP A 304 34.98 -14.00 -17.84
CA TRP A 304 33.83 -14.94 -17.79
C TRP A 304 33.29 -15.29 -19.18
N ASP A 305 33.00 -14.26 -20.00
CA ASP A 305 32.48 -14.46 -21.36
C ASP A 305 33.45 -15.30 -22.22
N THR A 306 34.76 -15.10 -22.05
CA THR A 306 35.77 -15.86 -22.79
C THR A 306 35.82 -17.32 -22.36
N VAL A 307 35.65 -17.62 -21.07
CA VAL A 307 35.59 -18.99 -20.54
C VAL A 307 34.32 -19.69 -21.00
N CYS A 308 33.16 -19.02 -20.94
CA CYS A 308 31.90 -19.55 -21.45
C CYS A 308 31.97 -19.82 -22.96
N HIS A 309 32.53 -18.91 -23.75
CA HIS A 309 32.72 -19.14 -25.19
C HIS A 309 33.65 -20.33 -25.47
N ARG A 310 34.78 -20.46 -24.77
CA ARG A 310 35.73 -21.57 -24.98
C ARG A 310 35.18 -22.93 -24.59
N LEU A 311 34.35 -23.00 -23.55
CA LEU A 311 33.79 -24.26 -23.05
C LEU A 311 32.46 -24.65 -23.70
N LEU A 312 31.60 -23.69 -24.01
CA LEU A 312 30.18 -23.92 -24.31
C LEU A 312 29.69 -23.25 -25.62
N ASP A 313 30.53 -22.48 -26.32
CA ASP A 313 30.21 -21.69 -27.52
C ASP A 313 29.06 -20.66 -27.36
N LYS A 314 28.55 -20.48 -26.14
CA LYS A 314 27.46 -19.56 -25.81
C LYS A 314 27.77 -18.82 -24.51
N PRO A 315 27.44 -17.52 -24.41
CA PRO A 315 27.46 -16.84 -23.13
C PRO A 315 26.35 -17.42 -22.25
N ILE A 316 26.68 -17.74 -20.99
CA ILE A 316 25.71 -18.19 -19.99
C ILE A 316 25.68 -17.16 -18.88
N SER A 317 24.46 -16.74 -18.52
CA SER A 317 24.25 -15.89 -17.35
C SER A 317 23.39 -16.65 -16.35
N PHE A 318 24.00 -17.08 -15.25
CA PHE A 318 23.27 -17.80 -14.21
C PHE A 318 22.09 -16.99 -13.63
N TRP A 319 22.17 -15.65 -13.70
CA TRP A 319 21.05 -14.80 -13.33
C TRP A 319 19.85 -14.96 -14.27
N GLU A 320 19.99 -14.68 -15.57
CA GLU A 320 18.87 -14.69 -16.52
C GLU A 320 18.35 -16.12 -16.76
N ASP A 321 19.25 -17.10 -16.86
CA ASP A 321 18.91 -18.46 -17.29
C ASP A 321 18.30 -19.32 -16.15
N LEU A 322 18.58 -18.98 -14.89
CA LEU A 322 18.23 -19.81 -13.73
C LEU A 322 17.53 -19.04 -12.61
N LEU A 323 18.09 -17.93 -12.14
CA LEU A 323 17.62 -17.26 -10.93
C LEU A 323 16.45 -16.31 -11.16
N ARG A 324 16.46 -15.53 -12.26
CA ARG A 324 15.51 -14.44 -12.51
C ARG A 324 14.06 -14.90 -12.41
N GLN A 325 13.70 -15.98 -13.10
CA GLN A 325 12.34 -16.53 -13.08
C GLN A 325 11.89 -16.98 -11.68
N LEU A 326 12.77 -17.65 -10.93
CA LEU A 326 12.46 -18.12 -9.57
C LEU A 326 12.23 -16.97 -8.59
N PHE A 327 13.01 -15.88 -8.74
CA PHE A 327 12.83 -14.67 -7.95
C PHE A 327 11.53 -13.94 -8.32
N LEU A 328 11.19 -13.86 -9.61
CA LEU A 328 9.94 -13.26 -10.07
C LEU A 328 8.72 -14.04 -9.57
N GLU A 329 8.74 -15.37 -9.65
CA GLU A 329 7.68 -16.23 -9.11
C GLU A 329 7.52 -16.02 -7.61
N ARG A 330 8.62 -16.02 -6.84
CA ARG A 330 8.55 -15.77 -5.40
C ARG A 330 8.03 -14.36 -5.09
N LEU A 331 8.48 -13.34 -5.83
CA LEU A 331 8.02 -11.96 -5.69
C LEU A 331 6.51 -11.86 -5.94
N GLN A 332 6.00 -12.53 -6.98
CA GLN A 332 4.57 -12.59 -7.26
C GLN A 332 3.79 -13.25 -6.13
N THR A 333 4.29 -14.37 -5.57
CA THR A 333 3.63 -15.02 -4.41
C THR A 333 3.59 -14.11 -3.18
N LEU A 334 4.70 -13.44 -2.84
CA LEU A 334 4.79 -12.55 -1.68
C LEU A 334 3.90 -11.30 -1.81
N MET A 335 3.78 -10.75 -3.02
CA MET A 335 2.85 -9.65 -3.28
C MET A 335 1.41 -10.12 -3.16
N LYS A 336 1.05 -11.26 -3.78
CA LYS A 336 -0.29 -11.82 -3.69
C LYS A 336 -0.70 -12.09 -2.24
N GLU A 337 0.11 -12.82 -1.48
CA GLU A 337 -0.12 -13.09 -0.05
C GLU A 337 -0.23 -11.78 0.76
N GLY A 338 0.61 -10.79 0.44
CA GLY A 338 0.58 -9.47 1.06
C GLY A 338 -0.73 -8.71 0.82
N PHE A 339 -1.19 -8.64 -0.42
CA PHE A 339 -2.43 -7.95 -0.79
C PHE A 339 -3.68 -8.75 -0.37
N ASP A 340 -3.63 -10.07 -0.34
CA ASP A 340 -4.70 -10.91 0.22
C ASP A 340 -4.84 -10.70 1.74
N SER A 341 -3.72 -10.55 2.45
CA SER A 341 -3.71 -10.17 3.87
C SER A 341 -4.26 -8.76 4.12
N ILE A 342 -3.94 -7.80 3.25
CA ILE A 342 -4.52 -6.45 3.31
C ILE A 342 -6.03 -6.53 3.08
N SER A 343 -6.46 -7.20 2.00
CA SER A 343 -7.86 -7.34 1.61
C SER A 343 -8.71 -7.99 2.71
N SER A 344 -8.23 -9.11 3.26
CA SER A 344 -8.90 -9.81 4.36
C SER A 344 -8.98 -8.96 5.63
N SER A 345 -7.90 -8.25 5.98
CA SER A 345 -7.93 -7.33 7.12
C SER A 345 -8.86 -6.14 6.89
N SER A 346 -8.92 -5.57 5.69
CA SER A 346 -9.84 -4.47 5.37
C SER A 346 -11.29 -4.93 5.45
N LYS A 347 -11.60 -6.15 5.00
CA LYS A 347 -12.91 -6.77 5.20
C LYS A 347 -13.25 -6.92 6.68
N GLN A 348 -12.32 -7.41 7.49
CA GLN A 348 -12.52 -7.53 8.94
C GLN A 348 -12.76 -6.17 9.60
N LEU A 349 -11.95 -5.15 9.26
CA LEU A 349 -12.13 -3.79 9.77
C LEU A 349 -13.50 -3.21 9.36
N LEU A 350 -13.96 -3.48 8.14
CA LEU A 350 -15.27 -3.05 7.67
C LEU A 350 -16.38 -3.72 8.49
N ILE A 351 -16.34 -5.04 8.65
CA ILE A 351 -17.33 -5.79 9.41
C ILE A 351 -17.37 -5.31 10.87
N LEU A 352 -16.21 -5.11 11.51
CA LEU A 352 -16.14 -4.60 12.88
C LEU A 352 -16.75 -3.19 13.00
N ALA A 353 -16.39 -2.28 12.09
CA ALA A 353 -16.96 -0.93 12.08
C ALA A 353 -18.48 -0.95 11.88
N LEU A 354 -19.00 -1.82 11.00
CA LEU A 354 -20.44 -1.98 10.78
C LEU A 354 -21.14 -2.56 12.01
N GLN A 355 -20.56 -3.58 12.65
CA GLN A 355 -21.11 -4.15 13.89
C GLN A 355 -21.16 -3.12 15.01
N GLU A 356 -20.12 -2.32 15.20
CA GLU A 356 -20.11 -1.24 16.21
C GLU A 356 -21.18 -0.18 15.96
N LEU A 357 -21.51 0.10 14.69
CA LEU A 357 -22.57 1.03 14.31
C LEU A 357 -23.98 0.46 14.48
N GLU A 358 -24.14 -0.86 14.40
CA GLU A 358 -25.44 -1.54 14.48
C GLU A 358 -25.87 -1.90 15.91
N VAL A 359 -24.95 -1.94 16.88
CA VAL A 359 -25.28 -2.26 18.28
C VAL A 359 -26.17 -1.17 18.88
N LYS A 360 -27.45 -1.50 19.07
CA LYS A 360 -28.40 -0.65 19.80
C LYS A 360 -27.97 -0.56 21.26
N SER A 361 -27.63 0.64 21.74
CA SER A 361 -27.22 0.90 23.12
C SER A 361 -28.36 0.61 24.10
N SER A 362 -28.46 -0.61 24.60
CA SER A 362 -29.41 -0.98 25.65
C SER A 362 -28.82 -0.85 27.06
N THR A 363 -27.50 -0.74 27.23
CA THR A 363 -26.86 -0.77 28.57
C THR A 363 -25.61 0.10 28.77
N SER A 364 -25.05 0.76 27.74
CA SER A 364 -23.94 1.72 27.93
C SER A 364 -24.05 2.88 26.94
N ALA A 365 -23.65 4.09 27.37
CA ALA A 365 -23.65 5.26 26.49
C ALA A 365 -22.73 5.00 25.28
N PRO A 366 -23.20 5.19 24.03
CA PRO A 366 -22.38 4.95 22.85
C PRO A 366 -21.14 5.83 22.89
N SER A 367 -20.00 5.28 22.46
CA SER A 367 -18.73 6.03 22.40
C SER A 367 -18.92 7.32 21.60
N LYS A 368 -18.23 8.40 21.97
CA LYS A 368 -18.35 9.71 21.27
C LYS A 368 -18.13 9.58 19.76
N HIS A 369 -17.25 8.67 19.35
CA HIS A 369 -16.94 8.39 17.94
C HIS A 369 -18.12 7.78 17.18
N ILE A 370 -18.90 6.89 17.81
CA ILE A 370 -20.10 6.31 17.20
C ILE A 370 -21.20 7.38 17.07
N GLN A 371 -21.36 8.24 18.08
CA GLN A 371 -22.34 9.33 18.03
C GLN A 371 -22.08 10.31 16.87
N PHE A 372 -20.82 10.55 16.53
CA PHE A 372 -20.43 11.36 15.38
C PHE A 372 -20.84 10.77 14.04
N GLU A 373 -20.88 9.44 13.91
CA GLU A 373 -21.38 8.78 12.70
C GLU A 373 -22.90 8.92 12.55
N HIS A 374 -23.61 8.85 13.67
CA HIS A 374 -25.07 8.99 13.74
C HIS A 374 -25.52 10.42 13.46
N ASN A 375 -24.76 11.41 13.93
CA ASN A 375 -25.07 12.83 13.72
C ASN A 375 -23.78 13.63 13.49
N MET A 376 -23.54 13.95 12.22
CA MET A 376 -22.36 14.69 11.77
C MET A 376 -22.32 16.12 12.33
N ALA A 377 -23.47 16.73 12.64
CA ALA A 377 -23.49 18.06 13.22
C ALA A 377 -22.82 18.08 14.60
N LEU A 378 -22.94 17.00 15.39
CA LEU A 378 -22.24 16.89 16.68
C LEU A 378 -20.72 16.85 16.50
N PHE A 379 -20.25 16.23 15.42
CA PHE A 379 -18.83 16.19 15.10
C PHE A 379 -18.31 17.54 14.61
N LEU A 380 -19.03 18.17 13.68
CA LEU A 380 -18.67 19.46 13.09
C LEU A 380 -18.51 20.55 14.16
N TRP A 381 -19.45 20.59 15.11
CA TRP A 381 -19.48 21.60 16.18
C TRP A 381 -18.78 21.16 17.47
N SER A 382 -18.16 19.98 17.49
CA SER A 382 -17.28 19.61 18.59
C SER A 382 -15.98 20.42 18.51
N GLU A 383 -15.42 20.82 19.65
CA GLU A 383 -14.08 21.42 19.70
C GLU A 383 -13.05 20.34 20.04
N SER A 384 -11.95 20.30 19.28
CA SER A 384 -10.84 19.38 19.56
C SER A 384 -9.49 20.10 19.48
N PRO A 385 -8.50 19.74 20.32
CA PRO A 385 -7.17 20.34 20.25
C PRO A 385 -6.46 20.01 18.93
N SER A 386 -6.88 18.95 18.23
CA SER A 386 -6.38 18.56 16.90
C SER A 386 -6.97 19.37 15.75
N ASP A 387 -7.94 20.27 16.00
CA ASP A 387 -8.59 21.05 14.94
C ASP A 387 -7.59 21.99 14.26
N MET A 388 -6.67 22.54 15.03
CA MET A 388 -5.57 23.38 14.54
C MET A 388 -4.26 22.59 14.60
N PRO A 389 -3.39 22.69 13.58
CA PRO A 389 -2.04 22.13 13.68
C PRO A 389 -1.28 22.76 14.85
N SER A 390 -0.39 22.00 15.50
CA SER A 390 0.41 22.46 16.65
C SER A 390 1.17 23.77 16.37
N ASP A 391 1.55 23.94 15.11
CA ASP A 391 2.38 25.05 14.65
C ASP A 391 1.57 26.17 13.97
N ALA A 392 0.23 26.10 14.02
CA ALA A 392 -0.65 27.04 13.32
C ALA A 392 -0.46 28.51 13.73
N ALA A 393 0.00 28.75 14.95
CA ALA A 393 0.31 30.09 15.45
C ALA A 393 1.67 30.62 14.96
N TRP A 394 2.56 29.74 14.48
CA TRP A 394 3.98 30.01 14.28
C TRP A 394 4.45 29.83 12.83
N VAL A 395 3.71 29.07 12.01
CA VAL A 395 4.06 28.78 10.61
C VAL A 395 3.00 29.38 9.69
N ASN A 396 3.46 30.10 8.65
CA ASN A 396 2.58 30.67 7.65
C ASN A 396 1.91 29.56 6.82
N VAL A 397 0.63 29.75 6.45
CA VAL A 397 -0.19 28.78 5.72
C VAL A 397 0.48 28.26 4.45
N ALA A 398 1.29 29.08 3.78
CA ALA A 398 2.03 28.70 2.57
C ALA A 398 3.16 27.68 2.81
N ASN A 399 3.67 27.58 4.05
CA ASN A 399 4.83 26.73 4.41
C ASN A 399 4.43 25.42 5.10
N HIS A 400 3.13 25.17 5.33
CA HIS A 400 2.68 23.90 5.89
C HIS A 400 2.87 22.76 4.89
N SER A 401 3.33 21.61 5.39
CA SER A 401 3.38 20.37 4.60
C SER A 401 1.97 20.03 4.10
N GLN A 402 1.80 19.90 2.79
CA GLN A 402 0.51 19.63 2.12
C GLN A 402 -0.17 18.33 2.59
N PHE A 403 0.55 17.45 3.32
CA PHE A 403 0.08 16.15 3.79
C PHE A 403 -0.51 16.16 5.21
N ALA A 404 -0.28 17.20 6.01
CA ALA A 404 -0.82 17.27 7.37
C ALA A 404 -2.22 17.90 7.34
N LYS A 405 -3.24 17.10 6.98
CA LYS A 405 -4.66 17.53 7.08
C LYS A 405 -4.98 17.82 8.55
N SER A 406 -5.35 19.06 8.88
CA SER A 406 -5.76 19.46 10.24
C SER A 406 -7.10 18.85 10.62
N GLY A 407 -7.41 18.71 11.91
CA GLY A 407 -8.70 18.18 12.38
C GLY A 407 -9.89 19.00 11.86
N LEU A 408 -9.73 20.33 11.73
CA LEU A 408 -10.77 21.20 11.15
C LEU A 408 -11.00 20.89 9.66
N SER A 409 -9.95 20.60 8.90
CA SER A 409 -10.09 20.21 7.49
C SER A 409 -10.86 18.90 7.34
N MET A 410 -10.64 17.94 8.25
CA MET A 410 -11.37 16.67 8.28
C MET A 410 -12.85 16.88 8.61
N LYS A 411 -13.16 17.75 9.59
CA LYS A 411 -14.54 18.15 9.93
C LYS A 411 -15.26 18.84 8.77
N ALA A 412 -14.59 19.74 8.08
CA ALA A 412 -15.14 20.43 6.90
C ALA A 412 -15.47 19.46 5.76
N GLN A 413 -14.73 18.36 5.64
CA GLN A 413 -14.97 17.28 4.66
C GLN A 413 -15.94 16.20 5.18
N ALA A 414 -16.50 16.34 6.39
CA ALA A 414 -17.33 15.33 7.06
C ALA A 414 -16.63 13.96 7.23
N LEU A 415 -15.31 13.98 7.46
CA LEU A 415 -14.49 12.80 7.68
C LEU A 415 -14.39 12.52 9.18
N THR A 416 -15.23 11.62 9.65
CA THR A 416 -15.30 11.19 11.06
C THR A 416 -14.06 10.39 11.50
N PRO A 417 -13.82 10.26 12.82
CA PRO A 417 -12.73 9.43 13.34
C PRO A 417 -12.78 7.95 12.94
N CYS A 418 -13.97 7.37 12.73
CA CYS A 418 -14.12 5.98 12.29
C CYS A 418 -13.64 5.79 10.84
N VAL A 419 -14.02 6.70 9.94
CA VAL A 419 -13.52 6.71 8.55
C VAL A 419 -12.00 6.93 8.52
N GLN A 420 -11.50 7.82 9.38
CA GLN A 420 -10.06 8.09 9.51
C GLN A 420 -9.27 6.87 10.01
N SER A 421 -9.78 6.15 11.02
CA SER A 421 -9.11 4.96 11.54
C SER A 421 -9.04 3.85 10.50
N PHE A 422 -10.12 3.63 9.74
CA PHE A 422 -10.12 2.68 8.64
C PHE A 422 -9.10 3.06 7.56
N CYS A 423 -9.13 4.32 7.09
CA CYS A 423 -8.24 4.76 6.00
C CYS A 423 -6.77 4.73 6.43
N SER A 424 -6.45 5.11 7.67
CA SER A 424 -5.07 5.05 8.19
C SER A 424 -4.58 3.61 8.41
N ALA A 425 -5.45 2.69 8.84
CA ALA A 425 -5.12 1.28 8.95
C ALA A 425 -4.85 0.63 7.58
N LEU A 426 -5.63 0.97 6.55
CA LEU A 426 -5.38 0.52 5.18
C LEU A 426 -4.09 1.15 4.61
N ASP A 427 -3.96 2.47 4.70
CA ASP A 427 -2.83 3.21 4.14
C ASP A 427 -1.50 2.81 4.79
N SER A 428 -1.47 2.57 6.10
CA SER A 428 -0.26 2.09 6.80
C SER A 428 0.20 0.70 6.31
N LYS A 429 -0.74 -0.19 5.98
CA LYS A 429 -0.40 -1.50 5.41
C LYS A 429 0.07 -1.40 3.96
N LEU A 430 -0.56 -0.55 3.16
CA LEU A 430 -0.10 -0.24 1.80
C LEU A 430 1.29 0.37 1.84
N LYS A 431 1.53 1.34 2.72
CA LYS A 431 2.83 1.95 2.96
C LYS A 431 3.90 0.89 3.28
N ALA A 432 3.64 0.00 4.24
CA ALA A 432 4.59 -1.04 4.60
C ALA A 432 4.97 -1.92 3.38
N LYS A 433 4.02 -2.22 2.49
CA LYS A 433 4.29 -2.96 1.25
C LYS A 433 5.06 -2.17 0.21
N VAL A 434 4.75 -0.88 0.05
CA VAL A 434 5.50 0.03 -0.82
C VAL A 434 6.94 0.18 -0.32
N ASP A 435 7.13 0.42 0.97
CA ASP A 435 8.45 0.56 1.61
C ASP A 435 9.28 -0.72 1.45
N ASP A 436 8.67 -1.90 1.60
CA ASP A 436 9.31 -3.19 1.31
C ASP A 436 9.73 -3.31 -0.16
N LEU A 437 8.89 -2.84 -1.10
CA LEU A 437 9.15 -2.87 -2.54
C LEU A 437 10.21 -1.87 -3.01
N LEU A 438 10.32 -0.72 -2.36
CA LEU A 438 11.31 0.30 -2.71
C LEU A 438 12.75 -0.24 -2.61
N SER A 439 13.00 -1.26 -1.79
CA SER A 439 14.28 -1.96 -1.75
C SER A 439 14.60 -2.77 -3.03
N TYR A 440 13.56 -3.19 -3.76
CA TYR A 440 13.68 -3.93 -5.02
C TYR A 440 13.74 -2.99 -6.25
N LEU A 441 13.25 -1.75 -6.13
CA LEU A 441 13.22 -0.74 -7.19
C LEU A 441 14.42 0.23 -7.11
N PRO A 442 14.76 0.94 -8.21
CA PRO A 442 15.82 1.95 -8.18
C PRO A 442 15.41 3.16 -7.33
N SER A 443 16.35 3.71 -6.54
CA SER A 443 16.16 4.92 -5.73
C SER A 443 16.03 6.18 -6.60
N ASP A 444 15.20 7.13 -6.17
CA ASP A 444 14.79 8.36 -6.88
C ASP A 444 15.91 9.41 -7.07
N SER A 445 17.18 9.09 -6.82
CA SER A 445 18.25 10.03 -7.15
C SER A 445 18.40 10.13 -8.67
N PRO A 446 18.34 11.34 -9.26
CA PRO A 446 18.62 11.53 -10.69
C PRO A 446 20.10 11.30 -10.91
N THR A 447 20.50 10.04 -11.10
CA THR A 447 21.78 9.76 -11.73
C THR A 447 21.56 9.96 -13.22
N PRO A 448 22.25 10.92 -13.86
CA PRO A 448 22.06 11.18 -15.28
C PRO A 448 22.31 9.88 -16.06
N LYS A 449 21.48 9.66 -17.07
CA LYS A 449 21.48 8.48 -17.96
C LYS A 449 22.86 8.16 -18.60
N GLU A 450 23.84 9.05 -18.45
CA GLU A 450 25.23 8.85 -18.86
C GLU A 450 26.05 7.99 -17.88
N ILE A 451 25.67 7.87 -16.61
CA ILE A 451 26.34 6.99 -15.62
C ILE A 451 25.87 5.54 -15.74
N LEU A 452 24.60 5.31 -16.09
CA LEU A 452 24.05 3.96 -16.33
C LEU A 452 24.69 3.28 -17.55
N GLY A 453 25.05 4.04 -18.59
CA GLY A 453 25.78 3.51 -19.75
C GLY A 453 27.25 3.15 -19.47
N MET A 454 27.84 3.71 -18.40
CA MET A 454 29.22 3.41 -17.98
C MET A 454 29.26 2.28 -16.93
N GLN A 455 28.26 2.21 -16.04
CA GLN A 455 28.10 1.13 -15.05
C GLN A 455 27.67 -0.19 -15.69
N SER A 456 26.90 -0.17 -16.79
CA SER A 456 26.46 -1.40 -17.47
C SER A 456 27.58 -2.15 -18.21
N ARG A 457 28.75 -1.54 -18.44
CA ARG A 457 29.86 -2.20 -19.14
C ARG A 457 30.66 -3.16 -18.24
N ASN A 458 30.57 -3.02 -16.91
CA ASN A 458 31.33 -3.82 -15.95
C ASN A 458 30.44 -4.60 -14.96
N SER A 459 29.11 -4.54 -15.08
CA SER A 459 28.18 -5.24 -14.18
C SER A 459 27.76 -6.60 -14.74
N ALA A 460 27.67 -7.63 -13.88
CA ALA A 460 27.31 -8.98 -14.31
C ALA A 460 25.86 -9.11 -14.86
N PHE A 461 24.92 -8.29 -14.37
CA PHE A 461 23.55 -8.20 -14.87
C PHE A 461 22.86 -6.90 -14.39
N ASP A 462 21.72 -6.55 -15.01
CA ASP A 462 20.90 -5.41 -14.60
C ASP A 462 20.00 -5.77 -13.40
N ARG A 463 20.35 -5.26 -12.23
CA ARG A 463 19.62 -5.47 -10.96
C ARG A 463 18.18 -4.95 -10.98
N TYR A 464 17.83 -4.04 -11.89
CA TYR A 464 16.51 -3.40 -11.98
C TYR A 464 15.78 -3.67 -13.31
N ALA A 465 16.24 -4.66 -14.10
CA ALA A 465 15.60 -5.04 -15.35
C ALA A 465 14.09 -5.32 -15.20
N ASP A 466 13.71 -5.89 -14.05
CA ASP A 466 12.34 -6.25 -13.70
C ASP A 466 11.53 -5.12 -13.03
N ALA A 467 12.06 -3.89 -12.94
CA ALA A 467 11.35 -2.79 -12.28
C ALA A 467 9.98 -2.51 -12.92
N GLY A 468 9.88 -2.59 -14.25
CA GLY A 468 8.61 -2.38 -14.96
C GLY A 468 7.56 -3.46 -14.66
N THR A 469 7.97 -4.73 -14.65
CA THR A 469 7.07 -5.86 -14.33
C THR A 469 6.63 -5.84 -12.87
N VAL A 470 7.53 -5.46 -11.96
CA VAL A 470 7.23 -5.31 -10.53
C VAL A 470 6.24 -4.17 -10.28
N GLU A 471 6.42 -3.01 -10.93
CA GLU A 471 5.47 -1.89 -10.85
C GLU A 471 4.09 -2.24 -11.44
N GLU A 472 4.05 -3.05 -12.52
CA GLU A 472 2.80 -3.55 -13.09
C GLU A 472 2.08 -4.52 -12.15
N LEU A 473 2.80 -5.50 -11.60
CA LEU A 473 2.23 -6.44 -10.63
C LEU A 473 1.74 -5.72 -9.37
N LEU A 474 2.49 -4.73 -8.85
CA LEU A 474 2.05 -3.91 -7.71
C LEU A 474 0.72 -3.22 -8.01
N ARG A 475 0.61 -2.60 -9.20
CA ARG A 475 -0.59 -1.90 -9.64
C ARG A 475 -1.78 -2.85 -9.73
N ASP A 476 -1.62 -4.00 -10.38
CA ASP A 476 -2.72 -4.93 -10.61
C ASP A 476 -3.22 -5.56 -9.31
N HIS A 477 -2.31 -5.95 -8.40
CA HIS A 477 -2.71 -6.47 -7.08
C HIS A 477 -3.36 -5.39 -6.21
N CYS A 478 -2.89 -4.14 -6.29
CA CYS A 478 -3.49 -3.03 -5.57
C CYS A 478 -4.91 -2.70 -6.07
N ILE A 479 -5.11 -2.66 -7.40
CA ILE A 479 -6.44 -2.49 -8.01
C ILE A 479 -7.36 -3.64 -7.59
N THR A 480 -6.88 -4.89 -7.67
CA THR A 480 -7.64 -6.08 -7.24
C THR A 480 -8.05 -5.99 -5.76
N CYS A 481 -7.14 -5.54 -4.89
CA CYS A 481 -7.41 -5.32 -3.47
C CYS A 481 -8.52 -4.30 -3.24
N ILE A 482 -8.48 -3.14 -3.91
CA ILE A 482 -9.54 -2.13 -3.79
C ILE A 482 -10.86 -2.61 -4.38
N GLN A 483 -10.82 -3.31 -5.52
CA GLN A 483 -12.03 -3.92 -6.10
C GLN A 483 -12.65 -4.95 -5.15
N TYR A 484 -11.85 -5.72 -4.42
CA TYR A 484 -12.33 -6.63 -3.38
C TYR A 484 -12.99 -5.89 -2.21
N VAL A 485 -12.37 -4.81 -1.71
CA VAL A 485 -12.97 -3.97 -0.65
C VAL A 485 -14.28 -3.35 -1.12
N LEU A 486 -14.33 -2.84 -2.36
CA LEU A 486 -15.55 -2.32 -2.98
C LEU A 486 -16.62 -3.41 -3.15
N GLY A 487 -16.23 -4.63 -3.47
CA GLY A 487 -17.11 -5.80 -3.52
C GLY A 487 -17.77 -6.06 -2.16
N CYS A 488 -16.98 -6.08 -1.08
CA CYS A 488 -17.50 -6.22 0.28
C CYS A 488 -18.49 -5.10 0.64
N VAL A 489 -18.15 -3.84 0.32
CA VAL A 489 -19.04 -2.69 0.56
C VAL A 489 -20.34 -2.83 -0.23
N ARG A 490 -20.27 -3.28 -1.49
CA ARG A 490 -21.46 -3.48 -2.34
C ARG A 490 -22.39 -4.56 -1.78
N GLU A 491 -21.85 -5.68 -1.31
CA GLU A 491 -22.62 -6.76 -0.68
C GLU A 491 -23.38 -6.24 0.55
N GLU A 492 -22.70 -5.48 1.42
CA GLU A 492 -23.32 -4.90 2.61
C GLU A 492 -24.35 -3.82 2.28
N LEU A 493 -24.11 -2.98 1.26
CA LEU A 493 -25.09 -1.99 0.80
C LEU A 493 -26.36 -2.64 0.23
N GLN A 494 -26.23 -3.69 -0.57
CA GLN A 494 -27.38 -4.44 -1.10
C GLN A 494 -28.16 -5.15 0.02
N SER A 495 -27.45 -5.73 0.99
CA SER A 495 -28.03 -6.32 2.21
C SER A 495 -28.84 -5.27 3.01
N ALA A 496 -28.30 -4.06 3.17
CA ALA A 496 -28.98 -2.96 3.83
C ALA A 496 -30.21 -2.47 3.05
N GLU A 497 -30.10 -2.29 1.73
CA GLU A 497 -31.20 -1.84 0.87
C GLU A 497 -32.40 -2.80 0.95
N ASN A 498 -32.17 -4.10 0.84
CA ASN A 498 -33.22 -5.11 0.88
C ASN A 498 -33.97 -5.13 2.22
N LYS A 499 -33.25 -4.92 3.33
CA LYS A 499 -33.85 -4.85 4.68
C LYS A 499 -34.65 -3.56 4.87
N LEU A 500 -34.18 -2.44 4.33
CA LEU A 500 -34.84 -1.13 4.43
C LEU A 500 -36.13 -1.03 3.59
N LYS A 501 -36.25 -1.77 2.48
CA LYS A 501 -37.46 -1.75 1.62
C LYS A 501 -38.76 -2.10 2.35
N GLY A 502 -38.71 -2.90 3.43
CA GLY A 502 -39.88 -3.39 4.19
C GLY A 502 -40.25 -2.65 5.48
N HIS A 503 -39.45 -1.69 5.96
CA HIS A 503 -39.65 -1.06 7.27
C HIS A 503 -40.30 0.34 7.19
N THR A 504 -41.23 0.64 8.09
CA THR A 504 -41.94 1.93 8.18
C THR A 504 -41.15 2.99 8.97
N ASP A 505 -40.33 2.59 9.95
CA ASP A 505 -39.52 3.50 10.80
C ASP A 505 -38.03 3.51 10.38
N ALA A 506 -37.76 3.70 9.09
CA ALA A 506 -36.40 3.61 8.54
C ALA A 506 -35.43 4.71 9.04
N LEU A 507 -35.93 5.85 9.54
CA LEU A 507 -35.12 7.01 9.94
C LEU A 507 -34.21 6.73 11.16
N ASN A 508 -34.66 5.87 12.09
CA ASN A 508 -33.92 5.53 13.30
C ASN A 508 -33.23 4.15 13.21
N ASP A 509 -33.19 3.54 12.03
CA ASP A 509 -32.51 2.26 11.84
C ASP A 509 -30.99 2.48 11.84
N ALA A 510 -30.29 1.75 12.70
CA ALA A 510 -28.83 1.79 12.80
C ALA A 510 -28.15 1.44 11.46
N LYS A 511 -28.82 0.65 10.61
CA LYS A 511 -28.35 0.32 9.26
C LYS A 511 -28.24 1.53 8.34
N LEU A 512 -29.07 2.56 8.55
CA LEU A 512 -28.99 3.79 7.76
C LEU A 512 -27.67 4.52 8.05
N ASN A 513 -27.19 4.47 9.30
CA ASN A 513 -25.90 5.05 9.68
C ASN A 513 -24.74 4.25 9.11
N ALA A 514 -24.85 2.90 9.05
CA ALA A 514 -23.90 2.04 8.35
C ALA A 514 -23.81 2.37 6.84
N VAL A 515 -24.94 2.59 6.16
CA VAL A 515 -24.99 3.02 4.75
C VAL A 515 -24.25 4.36 4.56
N LEU A 516 -24.51 5.33 5.43
CA LEU A 516 -23.86 6.65 5.37
C LEU A 516 -22.35 6.58 5.66
N PHE A 517 -21.94 5.73 6.61
CA PHE A 517 -20.53 5.45 6.89
C PHE A 517 -19.83 4.91 5.64
N MET A 518 -20.41 3.90 4.98
CA MET A 518 -19.85 3.34 3.74
C MET A 518 -19.79 4.36 2.59
N ALA A 519 -20.79 5.26 2.50
CA ALA A 519 -20.79 6.34 1.53
C ALA A 519 -19.59 7.28 1.70
N ARG A 520 -19.33 7.72 2.94
CA ARG A 520 -18.20 8.58 3.31
C ARG A 520 -16.87 7.87 3.15
N LEU A 521 -16.80 6.59 3.54
CA LEU A 521 -15.61 5.77 3.40
C LEU A 521 -15.17 5.66 1.93
N CYS A 522 -16.09 5.36 1.02
CA CYS A 522 -15.77 5.29 -0.42
C CYS A 522 -15.30 6.64 -0.96
N GLN A 523 -15.91 7.76 -0.52
CA GLN A 523 -15.48 9.10 -0.92
C GLN A 523 -14.08 9.45 -0.39
N SER A 524 -13.71 8.97 0.80
CA SER A 524 -12.47 9.34 1.48
C SER A 524 -11.27 8.49 1.09
N LEU A 525 -11.46 7.23 0.69
CA LEU A 525 -10.37 6.29 0.37
C LEU A 525 -9.38 6.85 -0.66
N GLY A 526 -9.89 7.54 -1.69
CA GLY A 526 -9.05 8.14 -2.73
C GLY A 526 -8.20 9.33 -2.26
N GLU A 527 -8.57 9.97 -1.14
CA GLU A 527 -7.87 11.14 -0.59
C GLU A 527 -7.04 10.83 0.65
N LEU A 528 -7.51 9.93 1.52
CA LEU A 528 -6.88 9.59 2.80
C LEU A 528 -5.88 8.44 2.72
N CYS A 529 -5.81 7.76 1.57
CA CYS A 529 -4.81 6.73 1.31
C CYS A 529 -3.83 7.18 0.22
N PRO A 530 -2.83 8.05 0.53
CA PRO A 530 -1.85 8.48 -0.46
C PRO A 530 -1.04 7.32 -1.05
N HIS A 531 -0.77 6.26 -0.29
CA HIS A 531 -0.02 5.11 -0.78
C HIS A 531 -0.84 4.27 -1.77
N LEU A 532 -2.17 4.35 -1.74
CA LEU A 532 -3.02 3.78 -2.80
C LEU A 532 -2.75 4.46 -4.14
N LYS A 533 -2.70 5.80 -4.16
CA LYS A 533 -2.34 6.56 -5.37
C LYS A 533 -0.92 6.21 -5.83
N GLN A 534 0.01 6.07 -4.89
CA GLN A 534 1.40 5.70 -5.18
C GLN A 534 1.53 4.29 -5.79
N CYS A 535 0.80 3.30 -5.28
CA CYS A 535 0.80 1.94 -5.85
C CYS A 535 0.31 1.91 -7.30
N ILE A 536 -0.66 2.76 -7.65
CA ILE A 536 -1.28 2.75 -8.99
C ILE A 536 -0.46 3.57 -9.98
N LEU A 537 0.00 4.76 -9.59
CA LEU A 537 0.76 5.66 -10.46
C LEU A 537 2.27 5.37 -10.49
N GLY A 538 2.77 4.56 -9.55
CA GLY A 538 4.21 4.31 -9.39
C GLY A 538 5.01 5.60 -9.21
N LYS A 539 6.20 5.64 -9.82
CA LYS A 539 7.12 6.80 -9.75
C LYS A 539 6.56 8.08 -10.38
N SER A 540 5.55 7.99 -11.26
CA SER A 540 4.88 9.15 -11.85
C SER A 540 3.97 9.90 -10.87
N GLY A 541 3.70 9.35 -9.68
CA GLY A 541 2.83 9.97 -8.67
C GLY A 541 3.54 10.85 -7.63
N SER A 542 4.88 10.84 -7.59
CA SER A 542 5.69 11.50 -6.55
C SER A 542 5.79 13.03 -6.72
N THR A 543 5.61 13.56 -7.93
CA THR A 543 5.99 14.95 -8.25
C THR A 543 4.92 15.81 -8.95
N GLU A 544 3.63 15.55 -8.79
CA GLU A 544 2.58 16.47 -9.30
C GLU A 544 1.42 16.75 -8.33
N ASN A 545 1.47 17.95 -7.74
CA ASN A 545 0.38 18.89 -7.47
C ASN A 545 -1.04 18.31 -7.35
N VAL A 546 -1.43 17.90 -6.14
CA VAL A 546 -2.76 17.33 -5.84
C VAL A 546 -3.89 18.37 -5.70
N MET A 547 -3.64 19.67 -5.94
CA MET A 547 -4.69 20.70 -5.81
C MET A 547 -4.76 21.68 -6.99
N LYS A 548 -4.72 21.16 -8.22
CA LYS A 548 -5.11 21.91 -9.44
C LYS A 548 -6.14 21.23 -10.34
N GLU A 549 -6.85 20.19 -9.89
CA GLU A 549 -7.94 19.60 -10.68
C GLU A 549 -9.35 20.20 -10.41
N THR A 550 -9.53 21.10 -9.42
CA THR A 550 -10.86 21.69 -9.11
C THR A 550 -11.16 23.03 -9.79
N ARG A 551 -10.45 23.39 -10.86
CA ARG A 551 -10.90 24.46 -11.77
C ARG A 551 -10.64 24.06 -13.22
N SER A 552 -11.61 23.37 -13.81
CA SER A 552 -11.80 23.41 -15.26
C SER A 552 -12.12 24.86 -15.64
N SER A 553 -11.06 25.65 -15.89
CA SER A 553 -11.23 26.92 -16.59
C SER A 553 -11.81 26.55 -17.95
N LYS A 554 -13.08 26.88 -18.17
CA LYS A 554 -13.67 26.98 -19.51
C LYS A 554 -12.84 28.02 -20.28
N LYS A 555 -11.74 27.59 -20.89
CA LYS A 555 -11.18 28.23 -22.07
C LYS A 555 -11.48 27.31 -23.23
N LEU A 556 -12.51 27.68 -23.96
CA LEU A 556 -12.82 27.17 -25.29
C LEU A 556 -11.60 27.44 -26.18
N GLY A 557 -10.79 26.41 -26.39
CA GLY A 557 -9.70 26.39 -27.36
C GLY A 557 -9.65 25.00 -27.96
N LYS A 558 -9.99 24.88 -29.25
CA LYS A 558 -9.78 23.67 -30.04
C LYS A 558 -8.28 23.33 -30.00
N GLY A 559 -7.91 22.33 -29.19
CA GLY A 559 -6.56 21.78 -29.10
C GLY A 559 -6.66 20.27 -29.01
N LYS A 560 -5.79 19.59 -29.76
CA LYS A 560 -5.78 18.13 -30.00
C LYS A 560 -5.90 17.34 -28.70
N ALA A 561 -6.63 16.22 -28.76
CA ALA A 561 -6.81 15.27 -27.67
C ALA A 561 -5.45 14.96 -27.02
N GLN A 562 -5.29 15.39 -25.77
CA GLN A 562 -4.13 15.09 -24.96
C GLN A 562 -4.20 13.60 -24.61
N GLU A 563 -3.24 12.81 -25.09
CA GLU A 563 -3.11 11.40 -24.72
C GLU A 563 -3.01 11.31 -23.19
N VAL A 564 -4.09 10.88 -22.55
CA VAL A 564 -4.13 10.68 -21.10
C VAL A 564 -3.24 9.48 -20.80
N ASN A 565 -2.18 9.68 -20.02
CA ASN A 565 -1.27 8.62 -19.59
C ASN A 565 -2.08 7.42 -19.06
N PRO A 566 -1.88 6.19 -19.58
CA PRO A 566 -2.70 5.02 -19.21
C PRO A 566 -2.73 4.74 -17.71
N MET A 567 -1.65 5.08 -16.98
CA MET A 567 -1.60 4.95 -15.52
C MET A 567 -2.54 5.92 -14.80
N GLN A 568 -2.64 7.16 -15.30
CA GLN A 568 -3.58 8.16 -14.79
C GLN A 568 -5.03 7.75 -15.10
N ALA A 569 -5.29 7.16 -16.27
CA ALA A 569 -6.60 6.62 -16.61
C ALA A 569 -7.04 5.51 -15.63
N LYS A 570 -6.16 4.55 -15.30
CA LYS A 570 -6.43 3.50 -14.29
C LYS A 570 -6.76 4.10 -12.92
N TRP A 571 -6.06 5.14 -12.48
CA TRP A 571 -6.36 5.82 -11.21
C TRP A 571 -7.71 6.55 -11.22
N GLN A 572 -8.04 7.23 -12.32
CA GLN A 572 -9.34 7.89 -12.49
C GLN A 572 -10.48 6.87 -12.52
N GLU A 573 -10.27 5.69 -13.11
CA GLU A 573 -11.25 4.60 -13.08
C GLU A 573 -11.53 4.13 -11.64
N VAL A 574 -10.50 3.90 -10.82
CA VAL A 574 -10.67 3.52 -9.41
C VAL A 574 -11.42 4.60 -8.63
N LYS A 575 -11.08 5.88 -8.84
CA LYS A 575 -11.80 7.02 -8.23
C LYS A 575 -13.27 7.07 -8.65
N GLU A 576 -13.56 6.85 -9.91
CA GLU A 576 -14.93 6.83 -10.42
C GLU A 576 -15.72 5.64 -9.83
N GLN A 577 -15.11 4.45 -9.71
CA GLN A 577 -15.75 3.31 -9.04
C GLN A 577 -16.06 3.60 -7.56
N LEU A 578 -15.12 4.22 -6.83
CA LEU A 578 -15.33 4.66 -5.45
C LEU A 578 -16.47 5.69 -5.35
N LEU A 579 -16.50 6.68 -6.24
CA LEU A 579 -17.55 7.68 -6.29
C LEU A 579 -18.91 7.07 -6.61
N GLN A 580 -18.97 6.11 -7.54
CA GLN A 580 -20.20 5.40 -7.88
C GLN A 580 -20.77 4.62 -6.70
N GLN A 581 -19.93 3.89 -5.94
CA GLN A 581 -20.39 3.19 -4.74
C GLN A 581 -20.86 4.17 -3.65
N SER A 582 -20.17 5.31 -3.49
CA SER A 582 -20.60 6.38 -2.58
C SER A 582 -21.97 6.95 -2.97
N LEU A 583 -22.18 7.27 -4.24
CA LEU A 583 -23.46 7.79 -4.75
C LEU A 583 -24.59 6.76 -4.59
N PHE A 584 -24.32 5.48 -4.83
CA PHE A 584 -25.30 4.41 -4.61
C PHE A 584 -25.72 4.31 -3.13
N ALA A 585 -24.77 4.37 -2.19
CA ALA A 585 -25.08 4.41 -0.77
C ALA A 585 -25.95 5.63 -0.39
N TYR A 586 -25.62 6.82 -0.91
CA TYR A 586 -26.44 8.01 -0.70
C TYR A 586 -27.84 7.91 -1.33
N GLN A 587 -28.02 7.18 -2.44
CA GLN A 587 -29.33 6.93 -3.03
C GLN A 587 -30.21 6.06 -2.12
N ILE A 588 -29.64 5.03 -1.50
CA ILE A 588 -30.36 4.20 -0.51
C ILE A 588 -30.85 5.07 0.64
N TRP A 589 -29.97 5.93 1.19
CA TRP A 589 -30.36 6.88 2.24
C TRP A 589 -31.46 7.84 1.79
N SER A 590 -31.27 8.46 0.62
CA SER A 590 -32.22 9.44 0.07
C SER A 590 -33.61 8.84 -0.11
N SER A 591 -33.68 7.62 -0.67
CA SER A 591 -34.94 6.89 -0.87
C SER A 591 -35.62 6.57 0.47
N ALA A 592 -34.87 6.10 1.46
CA ALA A 592 -35.41 5.79 2.78
C ALA A 592 -35.98 7.04 3.49
N VAL A 593 -35.25 8.16 3.47
CA VAL A 593 -35.70 9.42 4.08
C VAL A 593 -36.95 9.96 3.39
N ILE A 594 -36.94 10.04 2.05
CA ILE A 594 -38.08 10.55 1.28
C ILE A 594 -39.32 9.69 1.53
N LYS A 595 -39.18 8.37 1.50
CA LYS A 595 -40.30 7.43 1.72
C LYS A 595 -41.00 7.70 3.06
N VAL A 596 -40.25 7.91 4.15
CA VAL A 596 -40.83 8.16 5.48
C VAL A 596 -41.46 9.55 5.57
N LEU A 597 -40.73 10.59 5.15
CA LEU A 597 -41.19 11.98 5.27
C LEU A 597 -42.39 12.26 4.36
N VAL A 598 -42.35 11.81 3.11
CA VAL A 598 -43.44 12.01 2.16
C VAL A 598 -44.65 11.12 2.48
N HIS A 599 -44.45 9.94 3.08
CA HIS A 599 -45.58 9.15 3.58
C HIS A 599 -46.36 9.91 4.67
N SER A 600 -45.66 10.53 5.63
CA SER A 600 -46.29 11.37 6.66
C SER A 600 -47.03 12.58 6.05
N PHE A 601 -46.38 13.26 5.11
CA PHE A 601 -46.98 14.36 4.34
C PHE A 601 -48.26 13.93 3.62
N THR A 602 -48.19 12.86 2.83
CA THR A 602 -49.30 12.37 1.99
C THR A 602 -50.45 11.89 2.87
N LYS A 603 -50.16 11.22 3.99
CA LYS A 603 -51.18 10.81 4.95
C LYS A 603 -51.98 12.00 5.47
N THR A 604 -51.32 13.12 5.81
CA THR A 604 -52.01 14.33 6.29
C THR A 604 -52.72 15.08 5.16
N LEU A 605 -52.15 15.10 3.95
CA LEU A 605 -52.75 15.73 2.76
C LEU A 605 -54.11 15.11 2.39
N LEU A 606 -54.21 13.78 2.46
CA LEU A 606 -55.41 12.99 2.09
C LEU A 606 -56.48 12.93 3.21
N LEU A 607 -56.27 13.56 4.37
CA LEU A 607 -57.28 13.56 5.44
C LEU A 607 -58.49 14.43 5.09
N ASP A 608 -59.62 13.78 4.79
CA ASP A 608 -60.81 14.44 4.26
C ASP A 608 -61.89 14.82 5.29
N LYS A 609 -61.57 14.82 6.58
CA LYS A 609 -62.54 15.23 7.62
C LYS A 609 -62.54 16.75 7.78
N ALA A 610 -63.70 17.36 8.00
CA ALA A 610 -63.78 18.81 8.26
C ALA A 610 -62.83 19.27 9.39
N GLY A 611 -62.73 18.48 10.46
CA GLY A 611 -61.80 18.74 11.57
C GLY A 611 -60.31 18.67 11.17
N SER A 612 -59.93 17.75 10.27
CA SER A 612 -58.54 17.68 9.78
C SER A 612 -58.20 18.82 8.82
N ILE A 613 -59.15 19.22 7.97
CA ILE A 613 -59.00 20.38 7.09
C ILE A 613 -58.81 21.65 7.93
N LEU A 614 -59.65 21.87 8.95
CA LEU A 614 -59.52 22.99 9.87
C LEU A 614 -58.20 22.96 10.68
N ALA A 615 -57.74 21.77 11.09
CA ALA A 615 -56.44 21.61 11.76
C ALA A 615 -55.24 21.99 10.89
N THR A 616 -55.42 22.07 9.57
CA THR A 616 -54.39 22.53 8.62
C THR A 616 -54.56 23.99 8.19
N ALA A 617 -55.59 24.68 8.68
CA ALA A 617 -55.85 26.07 8.31
C ALA A 617 -54.74 27.01 8.82
N THR A 618 -54.32 27.92 7.95
CA THR A 618 -53.30 28.94 8.25
C THR A 618 -53.96 30.30 8.44
N ASN A 619 -53.24 31.23 9.05
CA ASN A 619 -53.64 32.63 9.08
C ASN A 619 -53.45 33.26 7.69
N TRP A 620 -54.47 33.97 7.21
CA TRP A 620 -54.48 34.64 5.90
C TRP A 620 -54.40 36.15 6.09
N ASP A 621 -53.66 36.85 5.23
CA ASP A 621 -53.53 38.30 5.30
C ASP A 621 -54.69 38.98 4.57
N GLU A 622 -55.17 40.09 5.14
CA GLU A 622 -56.14 40.98 4.50
C GLU A 622 -55.41 41.98 3.59
N ILE A 623 -55.78 41.99 2.31
CA ILE A 623 -55.25 42.88 1.28
C ILE A 623 -56.40 43.80 0.82
N GLU A 624 -56.17 45.11 0.89
CA GLU A 624 -57.10 46.11 0.37
C GLU A 624 -56.77 46.38 -1.10
N ILE A 625 -57.71 46.08 -1.99
CA ILE A 625 -57.63 46.38 -3.41
C ILE A 625 -58.53 47.59 -3.70
N GLN A 626 -58.03 48.54 -4.48
CA GLN A 626 -58.77 49.73 -4.88
C GLN A 626 -59.21 49.57 -6.33
N GLU A 627 -60.52 49.54 -6.55
CA GLU A 627 -61.12 49.51 -7.88
C GLU A 627 -61.73 50.87 -8.20
N GLU A 628 -61.39 51.44 -9.36
CA GLU A 628 -62.02 52.65 -9.88
C GLU A 628 -63.36 52.27 -10.53
N THR A 629 -64.46 52.75 -9.95
CA THR A 629 -65.80 52.59 -10.55
C THR A 629 -65.94 53.41 -11.83
N GLU A 630 -66.91 53.06 -12.69
CA GLU A 630 -67.25 53.80 -13.92
C GLU A 630 -67.57 55.29 -13.69
N MET A 631 -67.84 55.68 -12.44
CA MET A 631 -68.12 57.05 -12.00
C MET A 631 -66.90 57.76 -11.36
N GLY A 632 -65.69 57.17 -11.44
CA GLY A 632 -64.46 57.76 -10.91
C GLY A 632 -64.32 57.71 -9.38
N SER A 633 -65.10 56.87 -8.69
CA SER A 633 -64.97 56.66 -7.25
C SER A 633 -64.20 55.37 -6.93
N ASN A 634 -63.26 55.42 -5.98
CA ASN A 634 -62.42 54.27 -5.61
C ASN A 634 -63.15 53.43 -4.57
N VAL A 635 -63.54 52.21 -4.92
CA VAL A 635 -64.11 51.22 -4.01
C VAL A 635 -62.96 50.37 -3.46
N THR A 636 -62.83 50.31 -2.14
CA THR A 636 -61.83 49.47 -1.48
C THR A 636 -62.45 48.11 -1.14
N SER A 637 -62.07 47.06 -1.86
CA SER A 637 -62.43 45.68 -1.55
C SER A 637 -61.38 45.05 -0.63
N LYS A 638 -61.81 44.19 0.31
CA LYS A 638 -60.92 43.46 1.22
C LYS A 638 -60.89 41.99 0.84
N ILE A 639 -59.71 41.52 0.47
CA ILE A 639 -59.48 40.15 0.04
C ILE A 639 -58.59 39.45 1.07
N ARG A 640 -58.87 38.18 1.38
CA ARG A 640 -58.03 37.36 2.26
C ARG A 640 -57.30 36.33 1.43
N LEU A 641 -55.97 36.31 1.53
CA LEU A 641 -55.13 35.35 0.79
C LEU A 641 -54.13 34.63 1.70
N PRO A 642 -53.76 33.38 1.35
CA PRO A 642 -52.71 32.66 2.04
C PRO A 642 -51.35 33.37 1.86
N VAL A 643 -50.61 33.47 2.96
CA VAL A 643 -49.25 34.03 3.00
C VAL A 643 -48.22 33.05 3.57
N GLN A 644 -48.69 31.89 4.03
CA GLN A 644 -47.87 30.81 4.54
C GLN A 644 -48.41 29.45 4.08
N PRO A 645 -47.52 28.47 3.86
CA PRO A 645 -47.95 27.12 3.53
C PRO A 645 -48.49 26.44 4.78
N SER A 646 -49.30 25.42 4.57
CA SER A 646 -49.85 24.57 5.63
C SER A 646 -48.72 23.99 6.50
N TRP A 647 -49.00 23.76 7.79
CA TRP A 647 -47.98 23.31 8.74
C TRP A 647 -47.29 22.00 8.32
N TYR A 648 -48.01 21.07 7.68
CA TYR A 648 -47.46 19.78 7.25
C TYR A 648 -46.45 19.91 6.09
N VAL A 649 -46.58 20.96 5.26
CA VAL A 649 -45.57 21.34 4.25
C VAL A 649 -44.30 21.86 4.93
N GLN A 650 -44.46 22.71 5.95
CA GLN A 650 -43.33 23.23 6.74
C GLN A 650 -42.62 22.11 7.49
N CYS A 651 -43.38 21.18 8.09
CA CYS A 651 -42.83 19.99 8.75
C CYS A 651 -42.03 19.13 7.78
N LEU A 652 -42.55 18.86 6.57
CA LEU A 652 -41.81 18.11 5.55
C LEU A 652 -40.47 18.77 5.23
N LEU A 653 -40.47 20.07 4.90
CA LEU A 653 -39.25 20.79 4.53
C LEU A 653 -38.26 20.91 5.70
N PHE A 654 -38.76 21.13 6.91
CA PHE A 654 -37.93 21.21 8.12
C PHE A 654 -37.30 19.86 8.46
N SER A 655 -38.07 18.78 8.48
CA SER A 655 -37.54 17.43 8.73
C SER A 655 -36.55 17.01 7.64
N LEU A 656 -36.81 17.35 6.38
CA LEU A 656 -35.84 17.11 5.30
C LEU A 656 -34.53 17.89 5.53
N CYS A 657 -34.62 19.17 5.92
CA CYS A 657 -33.45 19.99 6.24
C CYS A 657 -32.68 19.44 7.45
N GLN A 658 -33.38 18.97 8.48
CA GLN A 658 -32.78 18.34 9.66
C GLN A 658 -32.02 17.07 9.30
N GLU A 659 -32.58 16.21 8.44
CA GLU A 659 -31.88 15.00 7.98
C GLU A 659 -30.64 15.35 7.13
N VAL A 660 -30.74 16.33 6.23
CA VAL A 660 -29.58 16.81 5.46
C VAL A 660 -28.50 17.36 6.41
N ASN A 661 -28.88 18.13 7.44
CA ASN A 661 -27.94 18.64 8.44
C ASN A 661 -27.29 17.50 9.25
N ARG A 662 -28.08 16.51 9.69
CA ARG A 662 -27.62 15.35 10.47
C ARG A 662 -26.54 14.56 9.72
N VAL A 663 -26.68 14.41 8.40
CA VAL A 663 -25.72 13.67 7.58
C VAL A 663 -24.46 14.47 7.23
N GLY A 664 -24.51 15.80 7.40
CA GLY A 664 -23.42 16.71 7.05
C GLY A 664 -23.63 17.36 5.68
N GLY A 665 -24.75 18.08 5.52
CA GLY A 665 -25.14 18.69 4.26
C GLY A 665 -24.12 19.62 3.61
N HIS A 666 -23.19 20.16 4.39
CA HIS A 666 -22.06 20.97 3.89
C HIS A 666 -21.05 20.17 3.06
N ALA A 667 -20.95 18.86 3.28
CA ALA A 667 -20.01 17.97 2.59
C ALA A 667 -20.69 16.99 1.62
N LEU A 668 -22.03 16.99 1.55
CA LEU A 668 -22.77 16.13 0.62
C LEU A 668 -22.44 16.49 -0.84
N PRO A 669 -22.26 15.48 -1.73
CA PRO A 669 -22.10 15.74 -3.15
C PRO A 669 -23.31 16.52 -3.71
N LYS A 670 -23.06 17.59 -4.49
CA LYS A 670 -24.12 18.43 -5.08
C LYS A 670 -25.16 17.60 -5.85
N ARG A 671 -24.71 16.58 -6.58
CA ARG A 671 -25.56 15.65 -7.32
C ARG A 671 -26.52 14.87 -6.41
N THR A 672 -26.07 14.47 -5.23
CA THR A 672 -26.89 13.77 -4.23
C THR A 672 -28.00 14.67 -3.72
N LEU A 673 -27.69 15.89 -3.33
CA LEU A 673 -28.69 16.85 -2.85
C LEU A 673 -29.73 17.17 -3.94
N GLN A 674 -29.28 17.42 -5.17
CA GLN A 674 -30.19 17.69 -6.29
C GLN A 674 -31.12 16.50 -6.57
N LEU A 675 -30.60 15.27 -6.52
CA LEU A 675 -31.40 14.06 -6.69
C LEU A 675 -32.40 13.88 -5.53
N LEU A 676 -31.98 14.12 -4.29
CA LEU A 676 -32.85 14.07 -3.11
C LEU A 676 -34.03 15.05 -3.27
N LEU A 677 -33.77 16.31 -3.62
CA LEU A 677 -34.82 17.32 -3.78
C LEU A 677 -35.75 17.00 -4.94
N LYS A 678 -35.21 16.57 -6.09
CA LYS A 678 -35.99 16.17 -7.26
C LYS A 678 -36.91 14.98 -6.96
N THR A 679 -36.39 13.94 -6.30
CA THR A 679 -37.17 12.75 -5.92
C THR A 679 -38.22 13.11 -4.87
N CYS A 680 -37.89 13.98 -3.91
CA CYS A 680 -38.85 14.48 -2.92
C CYS A 680 -40.03 15.20 -3.60
N LEU A 681 -39.75 16.11 -4.54
CA LEU A 681 -40.79 16.80 -5.30
C LEU A 681 -41.65 15.81 -6.10
N ALA A 682 -41.04 14.83 -6.77
CA ALA A 682 -41.77 13.84 -7.56
C ALA A 682 -42.73 12.98 -6.74
N GLU A 683 -42.33 12.58 -5.52
CA GLU A 683 -43.16 11.81 -4.58
C GLU A 683 -44.26 12.68 -3.94
N VAL A 684 -43.95 13.93 -3.61
CA VAL A 684 -44.96 14.90 -3.15
C VAL A 684 -46.03 15.12 -4.21
N LEU A 685 -45.62 15.26 -5.48
CA LEU A 685 -46.56 15.36 -6.61
C LEU A 685 -47.42 14.11 -6.75
N ALA A 686 -46.87 12.92 -6.53
CA ALA A 686 -47.67 11.69 -6.51
C ALA A 686 -48.72 11.70 -5.38
N GLY A 687 -48.41 12.33 -4.25
CA GLY A 687 -49.40 12.56 -3.17
C GLY A 687 -50.53 13.50 -3.59
N TYR A 688 -50.23 14.57 -4.35
CA TYR A 688 -51.26 15.44 -4.92
C TYR A 688 -52.06 14.76 -6.03
N GLU A 689 -51.44 13.96 -6.90
CA GLU A 689 -52.14 13.19 -7.93
C GLU A 689 -53.15 12.23 -7.31
N LYS A 690 -52.79 11.54 -6.21
CA LYS A 690 -53.74 10.72 -5.43
C LYS A 690 -54.90 11.53 -4.86
N LEU A 691 -54.65 12.76 -4.39
CA LEU A 691 -55.72 13.65 -3.95
C LEU A 691 -56.67 13.98 -5.10
N VAL A 692 -56.15 14.25 -6.30
CA VAL A 692 -56.96 14.50 -7.50
C VAL A 692 -57.81 13.27 -7.85
N GLU A 693 -57.21 12.08 -7.86
CA GLU A 693 -57.89 10.81 -8.13
C GLU A 693 -59.03 10.54 -7.13
N GLU A 694 -58.76 10.65 -5.82
CA GLU A 694 -59.77 10.43 -4.77
C GLU A 694 -60.95 11.41 -4.83
N LYS A 695 -60.73 12.62 -5.36
CA LYS A 695 -61.78 13.65 -5.52
C LYS A 695 -62.55 13.53 -6.83
N GLN A 696 -61.96 12.95 -7.87
CA GLN A 696 -62.65 12.66 -9.13
C GLN A 696 -63.52 11.41 -9.02
N GLU A 697 -63.08 10.40 -8.25
CA GLU A 697 -63.92 9.28 -7.83
C GLU A 697 -64.97 9.75 -6.81
N LYS A 698 -66.09 10.30 -7.28
CA LYS A 698 -67.22 10.76 -6.45
C LYS A 698 -67.79 9.63 -5.58
N LYS A 699 -67.16 9.32 -4.45
CA LYS A 699 -67.67 8.41 -3.42
C LYS A 699 -68.65 9.20 -2.54
N GLU A 700 -69.76 8.57 -2.15
CA GLU A 700 -70.73 9.19 -1.24
C GLU A 700 -70.04 9.47 0.12
N GLY A 701 -70.01 10.74 0.54
CA GLY A 701 -69.42 11.18 1.82
C GLY A 701 -68.10 11.96 1.74
N THR A 702 -67.56 12.20 0.54
CA THR A 702 -66.31 12.96 0.34
C THR A 702 -66.56 14.48 0.47
N PHE A 703 -65.71 15.20 1.21
CA PHE A 703 -65.87 16.65 1.40
C PHE A 703 -65.44 17.40 0.12
N PRO A 704 -66.23 18.34 -0.42
CA PRO A 704 -65.85 19.05 -1.64
C PRO A 704 -64.62 19.94 -1.41
N VAL A 705 -63.77 20.07 -2.43
CA VAL A 705 -62.65 21.02 -2.40
C VAL A 705 -63.24 22.44 -2.51
N THR A 706 -63.27 23.18 -1.41
CA THR A 706 -63.73 24.56 -1.40
C THR A 706 -62.68 25.47 -2.05
N GLN A 707 -63.09 26.63 -2.58
CA GLN A 707 -62.17 27.62 -3.16
C GLN A 707 -61.03 28.00 -2.19
N ASN A 708 -61.33 28.18 -0.90
CA ASN A 708 -60.30 28.48 0.10
C ASN A 708 -59.29 27.34 0.28
N ARG A 709 -59.77 26.09 0.23
CA ARG A 709 -58.89 24.91 0.30
C ARG A 709 -58.04 24.80 -0.97
N ALA A 710 -58.62 25.04 -2.14
CA ALA A 710 -57.91 25.06 -3.41
C ALA A 710 -56.80 26.11 -3.42
N LEU A 711 -57.08 27.34 -2.95
CA LEU A 711 -56.09 28.42 -2.81
C LEU A 711 -54.93 28.05 -1.88
N GLN A 712 -55.21 27.43 -0.72
CA GLN A 712 -54.16 26.98 0.20
C GLN A 712 -53.31 25.86 -0.42
N LEU A 713 -53.93 24.87 -1.08
CA LEU A 713 -53.23 23.76 -1.73
C LEU A 713 -52.38 24.24 -2.91
N LEU A 714 -52.87 25.21 -3.68
CA LEU A 714 -52.15 25.86 -4.76
C LEU A 714 -50.93 26.63 -4.22
N TYR A 715 -51.10 27.36 -3.12
CA TYR A 715 -50.00 28.04 -2.43
C TYR A 715 -48.94 27.05 -1.94
N ASP A 716 -49.36 25.96 -1.29
CA ASP A 716 -48.50 24.89 -0.80
C ASP A 716 -47.67 24.27 -1.94
N LEU A 717 -48.33 23.91 -3.06
CA LEU A 717 -47.70 23.30 -4.23
C LEU A 717 -46.69 24.25 -4.89
N ARG A 718 -47.08 25.52 -5.12
CA ARG A 718 -46.18 26.52 -5.71
C ARG A 718 -44.98 26.79 -4.81
N TYR A 719 -45.18 26.86 -3.49
CA TYR A 719 -44.08 27.02 -2.52
C TYR A 719 -43.12 25.83 -2.53
N LEU A 720 -43.64 24.60 -2.49
CA LEU A 720 -42.85 23.36 -2.59
C LEU A 720 -42.05 23.30 -3.90
N ASN A 721 -42.68 23.66 -5.03
CA ASN A 721 -42.02 23.68 -6.33
C ASN A 721 -40.83 24.66 -6.34
N ILE A 722 -40.97 25.86 -5.75
CA ILE A 722 -39.87 26.83 -5.68
C ILE A 722 -38.72 26.34 -4.79
N VAL A 723 -39.03 25.77 -3.61
CA VAL A 723 -38.02 25.35 -2.62
C VAL A 723 -37.28 24.07 -3.05
N LEU A 724 -37.98 23.11 -3.65
CA LEU A 724 -37.41 21.80 -4.02
C LEU A 724 -36.80 21.79 -5.44
N THR A 725 -37.09 22.78 -6.28
CA THR A 725 -36.46 22.88 -7.60
C THR A 725 -35.09 23.54 -7.50
N ALA A 726 -34.04 22.74 -7.62
CA ALA A 726 -32.67 23.25 -7.70
C ALA A 726 -32.46 24.07 -8.99
N LYS A 727 -32.13 25.37 -8.84
CA LYS A 727 -31.69 26.20 -9.98
C LYS A 727 -30.25 25.80 -10.34
N SER A 728 -30.08 24.87 -11.28
CA SER A 728 -28.76 24.54 -11.84
C SER A 728 -28.21 25.72 -12.66
N GLU A 729 -26.91 26.01 -12.58
CA GLU A 729 -26.23 27.00 -13.43
C GLU A 729 -26.42 26.72 -14.93
N GLU A 730 -26.68 25.47 -15.33
CA GLU A 730 -26.93 25.06 -16.71
C GLU A 730 -28.33 25.42 -17.22
N ALA A 731 -29.26 25.82 -16.34
CA ALA A 731 -30.63 26.15 -16.70
C ALA A 731 -30.78 27.52 -17.41
N LYS A 732 -29.70 28.29 -17.56
CA LYS A 732 -29.74 29.60 -18.26
C LYS A 732 -29.87 29.48 -19.79
N THR A 733 -29.68 28.29 -20.39
CA THR A 733 -29.66 28.12 -21.87
C THR A 733 -30.80 27.28 -22.44
N SER A 734 -31.65 26.67 -21.61
CA SER A 734 -32.81 25.90 -22.09
C SER A 734 -34.05 26.35 -21.36
N ARG A 735 -35.05 26.87 -22.10
CA ARG A 735 -36.40 27.10 -21.58
C ARG A 735 -36.81 25.88 -20.75
N SER A 736 -36.91 26.03 -19.44
CA SER A 736 -37.36 24.99 -18.53
C SER A 736 -38.72 24.51 -19.04
N LYS A 737 -38.77 23.29 -19.59
CA LYS A 737 -40.06 22.61 -19.78
C LYS A 737 -40.61 22.42 -18.37
N GLN A 738 -41.70 23.12 -18.05
CA GLN A 738 -42.45 22.88 -16.83
C GLN A 738 -42.88 21.40 -16.84
N ASP A 739 -42.82 20.76 -15.67
CA ASP A 739 -43.20 19.36 -15.55
C ASP A 739 -44.72 19.25 -15.76
N SER A 740 -45.14 18.56 -16.82
CA SER A 740 -46.55 18.37 -17.19
C SER A 740 -47.41 17.79 -16.05
N ARG A 741 -46.80 17.09 -15.07
CA ARG A 741 -47.50 16.61 -13.88
C ARG A 741 -47.91 17.75 -12.96
N ILE A 742 -47.03 18.74 -12.78
CA ILE A 742 -47.31 19.94 -11.96
C ILE A 742 -48.41 20.76 -12.60
N GLU A 743 -48.37 20.93 -13.92
CA GLU A 743 -49.42 21.64 -14.69
C GLU A 743 -50.78 20.98 -14.48
N LYS A 744 -50.90 19.66 -14.65
CA LYS A 744 -52.18 18.94 -14.43
C LYS A 744 -52.77 19.13 -13.04
N VAL A 745 -51.95 19.04 -11.99
CA VAL A 745 -52.41 19.27 -10.61
C VAL A 745 -52.79 20.74 -10.40
N THR A 746 -52.04 21.65 -11.00
CA THR A 746 -52.32 23.10 -10.95
C THR A 746 -53.65 23.42 -11.63
N ASP A 747 -53.88 22.91 -12.83
CA ASP A 747 -55.13 23.07 -13.59
C ASP A 747 -56.34 22.54 -12.81
N PHE A 748 -56.19 21.38 -12.14
CA PHE A 748 -57.24 20.85 -11.29
C PHE A 748 -57.55 21.78 -10.11
N LEU A 749 -56.54 22.32 -9.43
CA LEU A 749 -56.74 23.24 -8.31
C LEU A 749 -57.33 24.57 -8.77
N GLU A 750 -56.87 25.11 -9.90
CA GLU A 750 -57.36 26.35 -10.50
C GLU A 750 -58.81 26.22 -11.00
N ALA A 751 -59.22 25.04 -11.48
CA ALA A 751 -60.62 24.76 -11.85
C ALA A 751 -61.61 24.81 -10.67
N ASN A 752 -61.11 24.77 -9.42
CA ASN A 752 -61.92 24.93 -8.21
C ASN A 752 -61.93 26.37 -7.67
N ILE A 753 -61.35 27.32 -8.41
CA ILE A 753 -61.27 28.75 -8.07
C ILE A 753 -62.01 29.54 -9.15
N ASP A 754 -62.71 30.61 -8.76
CA ASP A 754 -63.33 31.49 -9.74
C ASP A 754 -62.25 32.15 -10.64
N PRO A 755 -62.43 32.17 -11.99
CA PRO A 755 -61.42 32.71 -12.90
C PRO A 755 -61.07 34.19 -12.68
N PHE A 756 -62.06 35.02 -12.31
CA PHE A 756 -61.82 36.43 -12.02
C PHE A 756 -61.03 36.59 -10.73
N ASP A 757 -61.43 35.85 -9.70
CA ASP A 757 -60.69 35.79 -8.44
C ASP A 757 -59.24 35.32 -8.66
N LEU A 758 -59.02 34.29 -9.49
CA LEU A 758 -57.69 33.76 -9.79
C LEU A 758 -56.78 34.82 -10.42
N ASP A 759 -57.26 35.60 -11.38
CA ASP A 759 -56.51 36.67 -12.04
C ASP A 759 -56.15 37.80 -11.05
N VAL A 760 -57.10 38.20 -10.19
CA VAL A 760 -56.87 39.21 -9.16
C VAL A 760 -55.91 38.70 -8.07
N PHE A 761 -56.02 37.44 -7.67
CA PHE A 761 -55.24 36.89 -6.54
C PHE A 761 -53.81 36.52 -6.94
N THR A 762 -53.59 36.06 -8.18
CA THR A 762 -52.29 35.57 -8.66
C THR A 762 -51.10 36.51 -8.42
N PRO A 763 -51.14 37.82 -8.76
CA PRO A 763 -50.01 38.72 -8.50
C PRO A 763 -49.70 38.86 -7.01
N HIS A 764 -50.73 38.92 -6.16
CA HIS A 764 -50.57 39.01 -4.71
C HIS A 764 -50.03 37.71 -4.10
N LEU A 765 -50.53 36.55 -4.55
CA LEU A 765 -50.02 35.22 -4.18
C LEU A 765 -48.54 35.05 -4.56
N ASN A 766 -48.15 35.47 -5.76
CA ASN A 766 -46.75 35.38 -6.18
C ASN A 766 -45.85 36.32 -5.36
N SER A 767 -46.33 37.51 -4.99
CA SER A 767 -45.60 38.42 -4.12
C SER A 767 -45.43 37.84 -2.71
N SER A 768 -46.46 37.22 -2.13
CA SER A 768 -46.37 36.60 -0.80
C SER A 768 -45.47 35.35 -0.82
N LEU A 769 -45.57 34.52 -1.86
CA LEU A 769 -44.67 33.38 -2.09
C LEU A 769 -43.20 33.81 -2.14
N ASN A 770 -42.87 34.81 -2.96
CA ASN A 770 -41.49 35.30 -3.08
C ASN A 770 -40.96 35.86 -1.75
N ARG A 771 -41.80 36.62 -1.03
CA ARG A 771 -41.47 37.16 0.30
C ARG A 771 -41.20 36.03 1.29
N LEU A 772 -42.02 34.97 1.28
CA LEU A 772 -41.84 33.84 2.18
C LEU A 772 -40.58 33.04 1.84
N VAL A 773 -40.35 32.70 0.57
CA VAL A 773 -39.16 31.97 0.11
C VAL A 773 -37.88 32.71 0.53
N GLN A 774 -37.87 34.04 0.43
CA GLN A 774 -36.76 34.85 0.93
C GLN A 774 -36.60 34.74 2.45
N ARG A 775 -37.70 34.82 3.22
CA ARG A 775 -37.68 34.69 4.69
C ARG A 775 -37.18 33.32 5.16
N THR A 776 -37.57 32.26 4.47
CA THR A 776 -37.23 30.88 4.84
C THR A 776 -35.92 30.39 4.22
N SER A 777 -35.29 31.18 3.34
CA SER A 777 -34.03 30.83 2.67
C SER A 777 -32.89 30.49 3.64
N VAL A 778 -32.79 31.17 4.79
CA VAL A 778 -31.77 30.88 5.81
C VAL A 778 -32.11 29.59 6.56
N LEU A 779 -33.39 29.38 6.90
CA LEU A 779 -33.86 28.18 7.62
C LEU A 779 -33.67 26.91 6.78
N PHE A 780 -33.92 26.99 5.47
CA PHE A 780 -33.76 25.89 4.53
C PHE A 780 -32.52 26.06 3.66
N GLY A 781 -31.48 26.72 4.17
CA GLY A 781 -30.26 27.04 3.40
C GLY A 781 -29.52 25.81 2.87
N LEU A 782 -29.60 24.68 3.58
CA LEU A 782 -29.04 23.40 3.14
C LEU A 782 -29.82 22.77 1.97
N LEU A 783 -31.09 23.14 1.79
CA LEU A 783 -31.92 22.66 0.67
C LEU A 783 -31.85 23.64 -0.52
N THR A 784 -31.93 24.93 -0.25
CA THR A 784 -32.03 25.99 -1.28
C THR A 784 -30.69 26.50 -1.79
N GLY A 785 -29.59 26.19 -1.10
CA GLY A 785 -28.22 26.60 -1.45
C GLY A 785 -27.91 28.06 -1.12
N ALA A 786 -26.63 28.35 -0.84
CA ALA A 786 -26.17 29.70 -0.46
C ALA A 786 -26.26 30.73 -1.61
N GLU A 787 -26.43 30.28 -2.86
CA GLU A 787 -26.46 31.14 -4.05
C GLU A 787 -27.73 32.01 -4.14
N ASN A 788 -28.81 31.65 -3.43
CA ASN A 788 -30.07 32.40 -3.42
C ASN A 788 -30.10 33.59 -2.42
N GLN A 789 -29.02 33.83 -1.65
CA GLN A 789 -29.03 34.76 -0.52
C GLN A 789 -28.88 36.26 -0.89
N TYR A 790 -28.68 36.60 -2.17
CA TYR A 790 -28.32 37.97 -2.59
C TYR A 790 -29.33 38.68 -3.50
N THR A 791 -30.64 38.42 -3.37
CA THR A 791 -31.63 39.34 -3.93
C THR A 791 -31.79 40.54 -3.00
N ASN A 792 -31.46 41.75 -3.48
CA ASN A 792 -31.55 43.01 -2.72
C ASN A 792 -32.87 43.13 -1.94
N ARG A 793 -32.78 43.38 -0.63
CA ARG A 793 -33.92 43.66 0.24
C ARG A 793 -34.60 44.95 -0.24
N SER A 794 -35.88 44.90 -0.61
CA SER A 794 -36.69 46.12 -0.70
C SER A 794 -36.94 46.62 0.73
N ASN A 795 -36.41 47.81 1.05
CA ASN A 795 -36.31 48.38 2.39
C ASN A 795 -37.63 48.91 3.00
N ASN A 796 -38.79 48.32 2.68
CA ASN A 796 -40.08 48.73 3.26
C ASN A 796 -40.46 47.85 4.45
N LEU A 797 -39.68 47.93 5.53
CA LEU A 797 -40.03 47.32 6.81
C LEU A 797 -40.95 48.25 7.61
N SER A 798 -42.14 48.54 7.07
CA SER A 798 -43.16 49.35 7.75
C SER A 798 -44.50 48.64 7.76
N SER A 799 -44.60 47.54 8.50
CA SER A 799 -45.86 47.00 9.01
C SER A 799 -45.54 45.96 10.08
N GLN A 800 -46.22 46.03 11.21
CA GLN A 800 -46.27 44.94 12.18
C GLN A 800 -47.07 43.79 11.56
N GLU A 801 -46.43 42.98 10.71
CA GLU A 801 -47.07 41.83 10.10
C GLU A 801 -47.36 40.75 11.16
N PRO A 802 -48.56 40.16 11.19
CA PRO A 802 -48.86 39.04 12.09
C PRO A 802 -47.95 37.84 11.78
N HIS A 803 -47.13 37.43 12.75
CA HIS A 803 -46.18 36.31 12.59
C HIS A 803 -46.79 34.94 12.90
N ASN A 804 -48.04 34.90 13.35
CA ASN A 804 -48.71 33.66 13.75
C ASN A 804 -49.13 32.86 12.51
N ILE A 805 -48.68 31.61 12.44
CA ILE A 805 -49.05 30.66 11.38
C ILE A 805 -50.48 30.16 11.60
N LEU A 806 -50.87 29.99 12.86
CA LEU A 806 -52.20 29.53 13.26
C LEU A 806 -53.17 30.73 13.36
N PRO A 807 -54.44 30.54 12.97
CA PRO A 807 -55.49 31.53 13.18
C PRO A 807 -55.82 31.61 14.69
N LEU A 808 -55.04 32.40 15.41
CA LEU A 808 -55.27 32.69 16.82
C LEU A 808 -56.30 33.82 16.94
N ALA A 809 -57.15 33.77 17.97
CA ALA A 809 -58.01 34.90 18.31
C ALA A 809 -57.14 36.15 18.52
N SER A 810 -57.57 37.29 17.98
CA SER A 810 -56.83 38.56 18.11
C SER A 810 -56.56 38.83 19.59
N SER A 811 -55.30 38.78 20.00
CA SER A 811 -54.92 39.07 21.37
C SER A 811 -55.20 40.54 21.64
N GLN A 812 -56.26 40.86 22.39
CA GLN A 812 -56.31 42.13 23.11
C GLN A 812 -55.08 42.19 24.00
N ILE A 813 -54.34 43.29 23.93
CA ILE A 813 -53.10 43.50 24.68
C ILE A 813 -53.44 43.40 26.18
N ARG A 814 -53.22 42.23 26.80
CA ARG A 814 -53.50 42.02 28.24
C ARG A 814 -52.45 42.64 29.15
N PHE A 815 -51.29 43.06 28.61
CA PHE A 815 -50.21 43.68 29.36
C PHE A 815 -49.73 44.96 28.65
N GLY A 816 -50.54 46.02 28.71
CA GLY A 816 -50.20 47.32 28.12
C GLY A 816 -49.09 48.10 28.83
N LEU A 817 -48.61 47.62 29.98
CA LEU A 817 -47.58 48.28 30.81
C LEU A 817 -46.16 47.72 30.61
N LEU A 818 -46.01 46.60 29.90
CA LEU A 818 -44.70 46.15 29.44
C LEU A 818 -44.39 46.88 28.13
N PRO A 819 -43.18 47.45 27.95
CA PRO A 819 -42.77 48.06 26.69
C PRO A 819 -42.52 46.93 25.68
N LEU A 820 -43.58 46.33 25.20
CA LEU A 820 -43.57 45.56 23.97
C LEU A 820 -43.66 46.59 22.84
N SER A 821 -42.82 46.45 21.82
CA SER A 821 -42.77 47.27 20.62
C SER A 821 -44.07 47.15 19.82
N MET A 822 -45.14 47.75 20.32
CA MET A 822 -46.51 47.71 19.81
C MET A 822 -47.01 49.14 19.58
N SER A 823 -46.45 49.85 18.60
CA SER A 823 -47.03 51.12 18.12
C SER A 823 -48.15 50.83 17.12
N SER A 824 -49.38 50.70 17.61
CA SER A 824 -50.57 50.70 16.75
C SER A 824 -50.76 52.10 16.17
N SER A 825 -50.37 52.31 14.90
CA SER A 825 -50.72 53.53 14.17
C SER A 825 -52.16 53.45 13.68
N ARG A 826 -53.15 53.65 14.56
CA ARG A 826 -54.49 54.04 14.11
C ARG A 826 -54.38 55.46 13.54
N LYS A 827 -54.38 55.59 12.21
CA LYS A 827 -54.69 56.86 11.53
C LYS A 827 -56.16 57.19 11.81
N THR A 828 -56.42 58.00 12.82
CA THR A 828 -57.67 58.74 12.95
C THR A 828 -57.64 59.91 11.97
N LYS A 829 -58.49 59.88 10.94
CA LYS A 829 -58.80 61.06 10.13
C LYS A 829 -59.53 62.06 11.04
N SER A 830 -58.88 63.13 11.47
CA SER A 830 -59.53 64.23 12.17
C SER A 830 -60.13 65.21 11.16
N ALA A 831 -61.43 65.47 11.30
CA ALA A 831 -62.13 66.55 10.63
C ALA A 831 -61.60 67.91 11.13
N VAL A 832 -61.33 68.80 10.19
CA VAL A 832 -60.87 70.17 10.40
C VAL A 832 -61.97 71.00 11.08
N LYS A 833 -61.65 71.65 12.21
CA LYS A 833 -62.28 72.91 12.65
C LYS A 833 -61.27 73.75 13.42
N ASN A 834 -60.91 74.88 12.83
CA ASN A 834 -60.17 75.98 13.46
C ASN A 834 -61.06 76.72 14.47
N THR A 835 -60.48 77.11 15.62
CA THR A 835 -60.48 78.50 16.15
C THR A 835 -59.71 78.61 17.49
N GLU A 836 -58.59 79.35 17.43
CA GLU A 836 -58.07 80.41 18.31
C GLU A 836 -58.14 80.41 19.87
N ASN A 837 -56.95 80.64 20.44
CA ASN A 837 -56.58 81.58 21.53
C ASN A 837 -56.84 81.30 23.03
N GLN A 838 -55.76 81.04 23.79
CA GLN A 838 -55.10 81.92 24.81
C GLN A 838 -54.47 81.19 26.03
N THR A 839 -53.17 81.44 26.21
CA THR A 839 -52.31 81.53 27.43
C THR A 839 -52.84 81.13 28.82
N GLN A 840 -52.05 80.34 29.58
CA GLN A 840 -51.30 80.81 30.78
C GLN A 840 -50.43 79.72 31.46
N VAL A 841 -49.44 80.19 32.20
CA VAL A 841 -48.25 79.55 32.82
C VAL A 841 -48.55 79.05 34.25
N GLY A 842 -47.82 78.03 34.75
CA GLY A 842 -47.60 77.82 36.19
C GLY A 842 -47.11 76.43 36.62
N GLU A 843 -45.81 76.29 36.90
CA GLU A 843 -45.18 75.16 37.63
C GLU A 843 -45.54 75.16 39.13
N VAL A 844 -45.69 73.98 39.74
CA VAL A 844 -45.21 73.68 41.12
C VAL A 844 -44.88 72.19 41.26
N VAL A 845 -43.68 71.89 41.77
CA VAL A 845 -43.16 70.59 42.22
C VAL A 845 -43.09 70.58 43.74
N ILE A 846 -43.56 69.55 44.47
CA ILE A 846 -43.05 69.17 45.81
C ILE A 846 -43.20 67.64 46.10
N ASN A 847 -42.06 66.93 46.03
CA ASN A 847 -41.41 66.03 47.00
C ASN A 847 -42.15 65.00 47.92
N HIS A 848 -41.74 63.72 47.74
CA HIS A 848 -41.22 62.72 48.73
C HIS A 848 -42.15 62.12 49.84
N PRO A 849 -41.78 61.03 50.58
CA PRO A 849 -40.71 60.01 50.42
C PRO A 849 -41.04 58.54 50.87
N ASN A 850 -40.02 57.66 50.75
CA ASN A 850 -39.57 56.57 51.65
C ASN A 850 -40.05 55.10 51.55
N LEU A 851 -39.01 54.24 51.45
CA LEU A 851 -38.83 52.77 51.64
C LEU A 851 -39.44 52.19 52.95
N PRO A 852 -39.45 50.85 53.24
CA PRO A 852 -38.52 49.75 52.85
C PRO A 852 -39.23 48.39 52.45
N THR A 853 -38.59 47.27 52.06
CA THR A 853 -38.00 46.22 52.94
C THR A 853 -37.68 44.92 52.11
N VAL A 854 -36.44 44.42 52.19
CA VAL A 854 -35.91 43.02 52.31
C VAL A 854 -36.54 41.82 51.53
N LEU A 855 -35.72 41.08 50.74
CA LEU A 855 -35.38 39.62 50.84
C LEU A 855 -34.65 39.10 49.56
N PRO A 856 -33.94 37.94 49.60
CA PRO A 856 -32.64 37.75 48.93
C PRO A 856 -32.59 36.70 47.78
N GLU A 857 -31.45 36.75 47.09
CA GLU A 857 -30.68 35.73 46.35
C GLU A 857 -31.36 34.49 45.74
N GLN A 858 -31.17 34.31 44.42
CA GLN A 858 -30.49 33.15 43.83
C GLN A 858 -30.22 33.34 42.31
N GLY A 859 -28.99 33.05 41.89
CA GLY A 859 -28.76 32.35 40.60
C GLY A 859 -28.36 33.13 39.34
N SER A 860 -27.08 33.50 39.27
CA SER A 860 -26.19 33.44 38.08
C SER A 860 -26.56 34.22 36.79
N SER A 861 -25.92 35.38 36.63
CA SER A 861 -25.46 35.92 35.34
C SER A 861 -23.93 35.91 35.32
N ILE A 862 -23.28 35.43 34.25
CA ILE A 862 -22.00 36.00 33.79
C ILE A 862 -21.96 35.92 32.25
N VAL A 863 -22.01 37.11 31.63
CA VAL A 863 -21.64 37.37 30.23
C VAL A 863 -20.42 38.30 30.26
N ASN A 864 -19.44 38.02 29.38
CA ASN A 864 -18.41 38.91 28.83
C ASN A 864 -17.69 39.91 29.76
N LYS A 865 -16.37 39.71 29.92
CA LYS A 865 -15.31 40.71 29.67
C LYS A 865 -13.94 40.11 30.00
N GLY A 866 -13.01 40.13 29.04
CA GLY A 866 -11.64 39.68 29.29
C GLY A 866 -10.70 39.77 28.09
N PHE A 867 -10.39 40.98 27.62
CA PHE A 867 -9.17 41.26 26.86
C PHE A 867 -8.72 42.69 27.14
N ARG A 868 -7.77 42.83 28.06
CA ARG A 868 -6.75 43.89 28.22
C ARG A 868 -6.17 43.76 29.63
N LEU A 869 -5.07 43.02 29.76
CA LEU A 869 -4.05 43.11 30.82
C LEU A 869 -3.10 41.90 30.69
N ALA A 870 -2.10 42.03 29.82
CA ALA A 870 -0.99 41.07 29.74
C ALA A 870 0.28 41.79 29.23
N GLU A 871 0.71 42.83 29.95
CA GLU A 871 2.04 43.44 29.76
C GLU A 871 2.82 43.62 31.09
N ASP A 872 2.28 43.20 32.23
CA ASP A 872 2.88 43.46 33.56
C ASP A 872 3.34 42.22 34.35
N THR A 873 3.30 41.02 33.77
CA THR A 873 3.72 39.78 34.45
C THR A 873 5.10 39.25 34.02
N LEU A 874 5.92 40.06 33.34
CA LEU A 874 7.33 39.74 33.05
C LEU A 874 8.37 40.48 33.92
N LYS A 875 7.95 41.40 34.80
CA LYS A 875 8.87 42.14 35.70
C LYS A 875 8.95 41.62 37.15
N LYS A 876 8.19 40.58 37.53
CA LYS A 876 8.16 40.04 38.91
C LYS A 876 8.76 38.64 39.11
N LYS A 877 9.39 38.04 38.09
CA LYS A 877 10.12 36.74 38.21
C LYS A 877 11.65 36.83 37.97
N LYS A 878 12.23 38.04 38.03
CA LYS A 878 13.69 38.28 37.96
C LYS A 878 14.31 38.84 39.25
N LYS A 879 13.60 38.70 40.39
CA LYS A 879 14.03 39.22 41.71
C LYS A 879 14.00 38.17 42.84
N ALA A 880 14.19 36.89 42.48
CA ALA A 880 14.24 35.76 43.43
C ALA A 880 15.38 34.78 43.12
N ARG A 881 16.53 35.28 42.65
CA ARG A 881 17.79 34.54 42.51
C ARG A 881 18.98 35.47 42.72
N THR A 882 19.10 35.95 43.96
CA THR A 882 20.33 36.45 44.58
C THR A 882 19.97 36.66 46.04
N TRP A 883 20.63 35.89 46.92
CA TRP A 883 20.58 35.86 48.39
C TRP A 883 20.22 34.46 48.90
N PHE A 884 21.20 33.56 48.86
CA PHE A 884 21.63 32.73 49.99
C PHE A 884 22.85 31.91 49.53
N ARG A 885 24.05 32.44 49.81
CA ARG A 885 25.29 31.68 49.99
C ARG A 885 25.92 32.27 51.25
N GLY A 886 26.02 31.47 52.32
CA GLY A 886 26.67 31.86 53.57
C GLY A 886 26.03 31.26 54.82
N ALA A 887 26.07 29.93 54.93
CA ALA A 887 26.15 29.10 56.15
C ALA A 887 25.92 27.64 55.74
#